data_AF-A0A501Q0D6-F1
#
_entry.id   AF-A0A501Q0D6-F1
#
_cell.length_a   1.000
_cell.length_b   1.000
_cell.length_c   1.000
_cell.angle_alpha   90.00
_cell.angle_beta   90.00
_cell.angle_gamma   90.00
#
_symmetry.space_group_name_H-M   'P 1'
#
loop_
_entity.id
_entity.type
_entity.pdbx_description
1 polymer ?
#
loop_
_entity_poly.entity_id
_entity_poly.type
_entity_poly.pdbx_seq_one_letter_code
_entity_poly.pdbx_strand_id
1 'polypeptide(L)'
;MAKNLVIVESPAKAKTIEKFLGSEFQVESSYGHIADLPSKEIGVDVENGFLPKYEVSPDKKALVKKLKDLSKKAETVWLASDEDREGEAISWHLSEELKLEPSKTKRIVFHEITKSAIQKAIENPRGINYDLVNAQQARRVLDRLVGYELSPVLWRKVKGGLSAGRVQSVSVRLIVEREREIQNFKAIASYSVVAEFSNEAGKTFKAKLPKNFNTKKEAEDFLSKNIGSIYKVSDLETKPTKKSPAAPFTTSTLQQEAARKLYLPVGITMQLAQRLYEAGLITYMRTDSVNLSNEAINAAEAEIIKSYGKEFSKPRTFATKSKGAQEAHEAIRPTDMSRHTVNIDRDQARLYDLIWKRTLASQMSDAELERTNVKIEANNHSEIFAATGEVLLFEGFLKVYLEGHDDEDEEQEGMLPALKVNERLQNNYITATERYSRPPARYTEASLVKKLEELGIGRPSTYAPTISTIINRNYVEKGNLEGQERKYTQLTLQSGKVDEKLLKENTGSDKGKLVPTDIGAIVTDFLVKNFEKILDYNFTAKVEQDFDEIAEGNVNWAKMMQEFYDQFHPNVKDVEANAERESGERILGTDPKTGKPVSVRLGKFGPMAQIGDADDDEKQFASLMADQNIGNITLEEALNLFLLPKKLGDYKGEEVEVNNGRFGPYVRFGKMFISLPKGEDPLDVTFDRAKELIAEKEQADAPIGTYKNEPVQKGVGRFGPFIKWNGMFINVSKKYNFDNLSQSDITELIEDKLQKEIDKVIHNWEEDGIRVEKARWGRSVITKGKVKIELSKDVDATKLTLDEVKDMIEKKAPAKKTAAKKTTAAKKPAAKKTTAKKK
;
A
#
# COMPACT_ATOMS: atom_id res chain seq x y z
N MET A 1 -14.72 36.68 -25.29
CA MET A 1 -14.95 35.81 -24.11
C MET A 1 -15.30 34.43 -24.64
N ALA A 2 -14.80 33.36 -24.01
CA ALA A 2 -15.13 32.00 -24.45
C ALA A 2 -16.65 31.76 -24.33
N LYS A 3 -17.24 31.13 -25.35
CA LYS A 3 -18.67 30.81 -25.38
C LYS A 3 -18.97 29.52 -24.63
N ASN A 4 -17.97 28.64 -24.52
CA ASN A 4 -18.11 27.33 -23.91
C ASN A 4 -17.28 27.24 -22.62
N LEU A 5 -17.86 26.66 -21.57
CA LEU A 5 -17.15 26.29 -20.35
C LEU A 5 -17.01 24.77 -20.30
N VAL A 6 -15.79 24.25 -20.24
CA VAL A 6 -15.53 22.82 -20.01
C VAL A 6 -15.04 22.63 -18.58
N ILE A 7 -15.60 21.67 -17.84
CA ILE A 7 -15.20 21.36 -16.47
C ILE A 7 -14.65 19.93 -16.42
N VAL A 8 -13.42 19.79 -15.92
CA VAL A 8 -12.69 18.52 -15.77
C VAL A 8 -12.21 18.33 -14.34
N GLU A 9 -11.78 17.12 -13.96
CA GLU A 9 -11.37 16.84 -12.58
C GLU A 9 -10.01 17.41 -12.19
N SER A 10 -9.05 17.53 -13.13
CA SER A 10 -7.66 17.93 -12.80
C SER A 10 -7.13 19.12 -13.61
N PRO A 11 -6.23 19.95 -13.03
CA PRO A 11 -5.65 21.09 -13.76
C PRO A 11 -4.76 20.70 -14.93
N ALA A 12 -4.11 19.53 -14.88
CA ALA A 12 -3.28 19.04 -15.97
C ALA A 12 -4.15 18.70 -17.19
N LYS A 13 -5.23 17.94 -16.97
CA LYS A 13 -6.23 17.63 -18.00
C LYS A 13 -6.86 18.90 -18.59
N ALA A 14 -7.16 19.89 -17.74
CA ALA A 14 -7.72 21.17 -18.19
C ALA A 14 -6.81 21.85 -19.24
N LYS A 15 -5.51 21.96 -18.94
CA LYS A 15 -4.52 22.56 -19.85
C LYS A 15 -4.38 21.78 -21.16
N THR A 16 -4.37 20.44 -21.10
CA THR A 16 -4.24 19.59 -22.28
C THR A 16 -5.46 19.74 -23.20
N ILE A 17 -6.67 19.70 -22.64
CA ILE A 17 -7.91 19.82 -23.41
C ILE A 17 -8.08 21.24 -23.97
N GLU A 18 -7.77 22.28 -23.19
CA GLU A 18 -7.83 23.68 -23.66
C GLU A 18 -6.94 23.91 -24.89
N LYS A 19 -5.76 23.28 -24.93
CA LYS A 19 -4.86 23.32 -26.10
C LYS A 19 -5.48 22.70 -27.35
N PHE A 20 -6.33 21.68 -27.21
CA PHE A 20 -6.97 21.02 -28.35
C PHE A 20 -8.21 21.75 -28.86
N LEU A 21 -8.96 22.38 -27.95
CA LEU A 21 -10.23 23.06 -28.26
C LEU A 21 -10.07 24.50 -28.72
N GLY A 22 -8.97 25.17 -28.33
CA GLY A 22 -8.68 26.54 -28.73
C GLY A 22 -9.52 27.59 -28.00
N SER A 23 -9.48 28.83 -28.51
CA SER A 23 -9.94 30.03 -27.79
C SER A 23 -11.46 30.16 -27.58
N GLU A 24 -12.27 29.32 -28.22
CA GLU A 24 -13.73 29.32 -28.04
C GLU A 24 -14.18 28.62 -26.74
N PHE A 25 -13.28 27.86 -26.11
CA PHE A 25 -13.53 27.10 -24.90
C PHE A 25 -12.66 27.64 -23.75
N GLN A 26 -13.28 27.85 -22.59
CA GLN A 26 -12.57 28.03 -21.33
C GLN A 26 -12.64 26.71 -20.57
N VAL A 27 -11.49 26.15 -20.18
CA VAL A 27 -11.45 24.87 -19.47
C VAL A 27 -11.03 25.08 -18.02
N GLU A 28 -11.85 24.61 -17.08
CA GLU A 28 -11.64 24.77 -15.65
C GLU A 28 -11.60 23.42 -14.94
N SER A 29 -10.88 23.36 -13.81
CA SER A 29 -10.78 22.15 -13.00
C SER A 29 -11.65 22.23 -11.75
N SER A 30 -12.38 21.14 -11.45
CA SER A 30 -13.10 20.94 -10.19
C SER A 30 -12.20 20.48 -9.03
N TYR A 31 -10.95 20.07 -9.34
CA TYR A 31 -10.03 19.44 -8.40
C TYR A 31 -10.64 18.18 -7.75
N GLY A 32 -11.28 17.34 -8.56
CA GLY A 32 -12.03 16.15 -8.13
C GLY A 32 -13.45 16.45 -7.66
N HIS A 33 -13.92 15.70 -6.67
CA HIS A 33 -15.23 15.90 -6.03
C HIS A 33 -15.34 17.30 -5.39
N ILE A 34 -16.51 17.92 -5.56
CA ILE A 34 -16.83 19.24 -4.98
C ILE A 34 -17.77 19.16 -3.78
N ALA A 35 -18.46 18.03 -3.63
CA ALA A 35 -19.38 17.73 -2.55
C ALA A 35 -19.09 16.31 -2.03
N ASP A 36 -19.37 16.09 -0.75
CA ASP A 36 -19.32 14.77 -0.12
C ASP A 36 -20.37 14.73 1.00
N LEU A 37 -20.62 13.54 1.53
CA LEU A 37 -21.42 13.34 2.72
C LEU A 37 -20.77 14.06 3.93
N PRO A 38 -21.55 14.72 4.80
CA PRO A 38 -21.07 15.44 5.97
C PRO A 38 -20.06 14.65 6.81
N SER A 39 -19.06 15.33 7.35
CA SER A 39 -17.97 14.67 8.07
C SER A 39 -18.30 14.33 9.54
N LYS A 40 -19.38 14.90 10.09
CA LYS A 40 -19.74 14.81 11.52
C LYS A 40 -21.05 14.08 11.80
N GLU A 41 -21.78 13.69 10.76
CA GLU A 41 -23.02 12.94 10.86
C GLU A 41 -23.03 11.84 9.79
N ILE A 42 -23.94 10.87 9.93
CA ILE A 42 -24.04 9.76 8.98
C ILE A 42 -24.29 10.27 7.56
N GLY A 43 -25.14 11.31 7.43
CA GLY A 43 -25.44 11.97 6.15
C GLY A 43 -26.29 11.12 5.21
N VAL A 44 -26.94 10.07 5.72
CA VAL A 44 -27.76 9.12 4.95
C VAL A 44 -29.10 8.98 5.68
N ASP A 45 -30.20 9.18 4.96
CA ASP A 45 -31.55 8.96 5.47
C ASP A 45 -31.95 7.50 5.25
N VAL A 46 -31.72 6.66 6.26
CA VAL A 46 -31.99 5.21 6.22
C VAL A 46 -33.49 4.87 6.23
N GLU A 47 -34.37 5.82 6.58
CA GLU A 47 -35.82 5.59 6.64
C GLU A 47 -36.48 5.89 5.29
N ASN A 48 -35.93 6.86 4.54
CA ASN A 48 -36.50 7.31 3.26
C ASN A 48 -35.64 6.88 2.07
N GLY A 49 -35.32 5.59 1.96
CA GLY A 49 -34.66 5.02 0.77
C GLY A 49 -33.16 5.35 0.66
N PHE A 50 -32.48 5.52 1.80
CA PHE A 50 -31.03 5.73 1.89
C PHE A 50 -30.53 6.99 1.22
N LEU A 51 -31.38 8.03 1.10
CA LEU A 51 -31.03 9.25 0.40
C LEU A 51 -29.81 9.94 1.03
N PRO A 52 -28.73 10.18 0.27
CA PRO A 52 -27.55 10.87 0.76
C PRO A 52 -27.79 12.38 0.84
N LYS A 53 -27.38 12.98 1.95
CA LYS A 53 -27.27 14.44 2.09
C LYS A 53 -25.85 14.85 1.74
N TYR A 54 -25.68 15.50 0.60
CA TYR A 54 -24.40 16.05 0.19
C TYR A 54 -24.21 17.50 0.65
N GLU A 55 -22.98 17.87 0.98
CA GLU A 55 -22.59 19.25 1.21
C GLU A 55 -21.32 19.60 0.45
N VAL A 56 -21.25 20.84 -0.06
CA VAL A 56 -20.03 21.36 -0.67
C VAL A 56 -18.90 21.35 0.36
N SER A 57 -17.81 20.66 0.02
CA SER A 57 -16.66 20.54 0.90
C SER A 57 -16.11 21.93 1.27
N PRO A 58 -15.73 22.18 2.54
CA PRO A 58 -15.36 23.53 2.98
C PRO A 58 -14.26 24.20 2.15
N ASP A 59 -13.29 23.43 1.68
CA ASP A 59 -12.18 23.88 0.83
C ASP A 59 -12.59 24.17 -0.61
N LYS A 60 -13.75 23.68 -1.06
CA LYS A 60 -14.28 23.80 -2.42
C LYS A 60 -15.27 24.95 -2.60
N LYS A 61 -15.76 25.57 -1.53
CA LYS A 61 -16.78 26.65 -1.61
C LYS A 61 -16.40 27.81 -2.53
N ALA A 62 -15.16 28.27 -2.45
CA ALA A 62 -14.67 29.36 -3.32
C ALA A 62 -14.61 28.93 -4.80
N LEU A 63 -14.25 27.67 -5.05
CA LEU A 63 -14.20 27.09 -6.40
C LEU A 63 -15.61 26.94 -6.98
N VAL A 64 -16.54 26.39 -6.21
CA VAL A 64 -17.95 26.24 -6.63
C VAL A 64 -18.56 27.60 -6.96
N LYS A 65 -18.27 28.64 -6.16
CA LYS A 65 -18.67 30.02 -6.48
C LYS A 65 -18.10 30.48 -7.83
N LYS A 66 -16.79 30.29 -8.07
CA LYS A 66 -16.13 30.61 -9.34
C LYS A 66 -16.79 29.89 -10.52
N LEU A 67 -16.95 28.57 -10.41
CA LEU A 67 -17.55 27.74 -11.48
C LEU A 67 -19.00 28.15 -11.76
N LYS A 68 -19.76 28.53 -10.74
CA LYS A 68 -21.14 29.00 -10.86
C LYS A 68 -21.24 30.35 -11.56
N ASP A 69 -20.29 31.24 -11.32
CA ASP A 69 -20.23 32.53 -12.00
C ASP A 69 -19.80 32.38 -13.47
N LEU A 70 -18.93 31.41 -13.77
CA LEU A 70 -18.52 31.08 -15.13
C LEU A 70 -19.64 30.36 -15.90
N SER A 71 -20.34 29.41 -15.29
CA SER A 71 -21.40 28.65 -15.94
C SER A 71 -22.56 29.54 -16.39
N LYS A 72 -22.89 30.59 -15.61
CA LYS A 72 -23.90 31.60 -15.99
C LYS A 72 -23.53 32.43 -17.22
N LYS A 73 -22.23 32.59 -17.50
CA LYS A 73 -21.73 33.39 -18.63
C LYS A 73 -21.53 32.57 -19.90
N ALA A 74 -21.42 31.25 -19.77
CA ALA A 74 -21.24 30.34 -20.89
C ALA A 74 -22.57 30.10 -21.61
N GLU A 75 -22.50 29.98 -22.95
CA GLU A 75 -23.62 29.53 -23.78
C GLU A 75 -23.88 28.04 -23.58
N THR A 76 -22.81 27.24 -23.42
CA THR A 76 -22.87 25.80 -23.14
C THR A 76 -21.84 25.40 -22.09
N VAL A 77 -22.23 24.53 -21.16
CA VAL A 77 -21.37 23.92 -20.15
C VAL A 77 -21.14 22.45 -20.50
N TRP A 78 -19.88 22.08 -20.61
CA TRP A 78 -19.42 20.73 -20.97
C TRP A 78 -18.82 20.06 -19.74
N LEU A 79 -19.42 18.96 -19.29
CA LEU A 79 -18.91 18.13 -18.21
C LEU A 79 -18.03 17.03 -18.83
N ALA A 80 -16.74 17.05 -18.49
CA ALA A 80 -15.69 16.25 -19.13
C ALA A 80 -14.85 15.46 -18.11
N SER A 81 -15.49 15.01 -17.03
CA SER A 81 -14.88 14.10 -16.06
C SER A 81 -14.60 12.73 -16.69
N ASP A 82 -13.77 11.92 -16.03
CA ASP A 82 -13.46 10.56 -16.48
C ASP A 82 -14.72 9.69 -16.68
N GLU A 83 -14.59 8.63 -17.47
CA GLU A 83 -15.71 7.77 -17.88
C GLU A 83 -15.95 6.59 -16.94
N ASP A 84 -15.64 6.73 -15.66
CA ASP A 84 -16.03 5.75 -14.65
C ASP A 84 -17.19 6.26 -13.78
N ARG A 85 -17.71 5.39 -12.92
CA ARG A 85 -18.76 5.73 -11.95
C ARG A 85 -18.39 6.94 -11.07
N GLU A 86 -17.11 7.12 -10.75
CA GLU A 86 -16.62 8.25 -9.96
C GLU A 86 -16.68 9.56 -10.75
N GLY A 87 -16.22 9.54 -12.00
CA GLY A 87 -16.30 10.67 -12.91
C GLY A 87 -17.76 11.04 -13.21
N GLU A 88 -18.65 10.08 -13.39
CA GLU A 88 -20.08 10.35 -13.59
C GLU A 88 -20.70 11.03 -12.35
N ALA A 89 -20.37 10.57 -11.15
CA ALA A 89 -20.80 11.21 -9.90
C ALA A 89 -20.23 12.63 -9.75
N ILE A 90 -18.97 12.90 -10.14
CA ILE A 90 -18.41 14.25 -10.16
C ILE A 90 -19.21 15.16 -11.10
N SER A 91 -19.53 14.68 -12.30
CA SER A 91 -20.36 15.41 -13.26
C SER A 91 -21.76 15.70 -12.70
N TRP A 92 -22.37 14.73 -12.04
CA TRP A 92 -23.65 14.91 -11.36
C TRP A 92 -23.57 15.95 -10.24
N HIS A 93 -22.60 15.87 -9.34
CA HIS A 93 -22.40 16.87 -8.29
C HIS A 93 -22.19 18.28 -8.86
N LEU A 94 -21.42 18.42 -9.94
CA LEU A 94 -21.25 19.70 -10.63
C LEU A 94 -22.57 20.22 -11.18
N SER A 95 -23.38 19.36 -11.79
CA SER A 95 -24.71 19.73 -12.30
C SER A 95 -25.62 20.25 -11.18
N GLU A 96 -25.72 19.51 -10.08
CA GLU A 96 -26.60 19.83 -8.94
C GLU A 96 -26.15 21.10 -8.20
N GLU A 97 -24.88 21.17 -7.79
CA GLU A 97 -24.37 22.26 -6.94
C GLU A 97 -24.28 23.60 -7.69
N LEU A 98 -23.93 23.55 -8.98
CA LEU A 98 -23.89 24.73 -9.84
C LEU A 98 -25.29 25.12 -10.34
N LYS A 99 -26.28 24.23 -10.21
CA LYS A 99 -27.65 24.37 -10.73
C LYS A 99 -27.65 24.58 -12.25
N LEU A 100 -26.97 23.69 -12.97
CA LEU A 100 -26.83 23.80 -14.42
C LEU A 100 -28.16 23.52 -15.14
N GLU A 101 -28.44 24.26 -16.20
CA GLU A 101 -29.64 24.04 -17.03
C GLU A 101 -29.41 22.83 -17.95
N PRO A 102 -30.27 21.80 -17.94
CA PRO A 102 -30.09 20.61 -18.78
C PRO A 102 -29.99 20.91 -20.29
N SER A 103 -30.70 21.93 -20.77
CA SER A 103 -30.68 22.35 -22.19
C SER A 103 -29.34 22.93 -22.63
N LYS A 104 -28.54 23.47 -21.71
CA LYS A 104 -27.21 24.08 -21.96
C LYS A 104 -26.07 23.22 -21.44
N THR A 105 -26.36 22.02 -20.94
CA THR A 105 -25.36 21.15 -20.33
C THR A 105 -25.16 19.91 -21.19
N LYS A 106 -23.89 19.58 -21.45
CA LYS A 106 -23.48 18.43 -22.26
C LYS A 106 -22.47 17.60 -21.49
N ARG A 107 -22.61 16.28 -21.46
CA ARG A 107 -21.63 15.34 -20.90
C ARG A 107 -20.85 14.71 -22.05
N ILE A 108 -19.53 14.85 -22.03
CA ILE A 108 -18.63 14.26 -23.03
C ILE A 108 -17.75 13.22 -22.35
N VAL A 109 -17.52 12.09 -23.01
CA VAL A 109 -16.70 10.98 -22.50
C VAL A 109 -15.60 10.63 -23.50
N PHE A 110 -14.47 10.13 -22.98
CA PHE A 110 -13.32 9.74 -23.78
C PHE A 110 -12.40 8.84 -22.95
N HIS A 111 -11.74 7.89 -23.61
CA HIS A 111 -10.80 6.95 -22.97
C HIS A 111 -9.33 7.36 -23.17
N GLU A 112 -9.06 8.39 -23.97
CA GLU A 112 -7.75 8.98 -24.20
C GLU A 112 -7.86 10.49 -24.44
N ILE A 113 -6.81 11.23 -24.10
CA ILE A 113 -6.76 12.69 -24.25
C ILE A 113 -5.94 13.02 -25.51
N THR A 114 -6.54 12.78 -26.67
CA THR A 114 -6.00 13.12 -28.00
C THR A 114 -6.89 14.17 -28.67
N LYS A 115 -6.35 14.94 -29.62
CA LYS A 115 -7.13 15.99 -30.30
C LYS A 115 -8.37 15.41 -31.00
N SER A 116 -8.21 14.28 -31.68
CA SER A 116 -9.30 13.57 -32.38
C SER A 116 -10.36 13.04 -31.42
N ALA A 117 -9.95 12.37 -30.33
CA ALA A 117 -10.90 11.83 -29.35
C ALA A 117 -11.74 12.93 -28.70
N ILE A 118 -11.10 14.04 -28.31
CA ILE A 118 -11.79 15.19 -27.70
C ILE A 118 -12.76 15.87 -28.69
N GLN A 119 -12.38 16.04 -29.96
CA GLN A 119 -13.27 16.60 -30.97
C GLN A 119 -14.49 15.69 -31.22
N LYS A 120 -14.26 14.37 -31.37
CA LYS A 120 -15.33 13.38 -31.54
C LYS A 120 -16.28 13.35 -30.34
N ALA A 121 -15.75 13.51 -29.13
CA ALA A 121 -16.56 13.56 -27.90
C ALA A 121 -17.45 14.81 -27.84
N ILE A 122 -16.98 15.96 -28.35
CA ILE A 122 -17.79 17.19 -28.47
C ILE A 122 -18.88 17.06 -29.53
N GLU A 123 -18.59 16.37 -30.63
CA GLU A 123 -19.57 16.12 -31.70
C GLU A 123 -20.69 15.16 -31.24
N ASN A 124 -20.40 14.29 -30.27
CA ASN A 124 -21.31 13.25 -29.80
C ASN A 124 -21.55 13.33 -28.27
N PRO A 125 -22.10 14.44 -27.74
CA PRO A 125 -22.35 14.56 -26.31
C PRO A 125 -23.55 13.71 -25.90
N ARG A 126 -23.54 13.26 -24.64
CA ARG A 126 -24.67 12.58 -23.99
C ARG A 126 -25.18 13.37 -22.79
N GLY A 127 -26.24 12.85 -22.16
CA GLY A 127 -26.67 13.26 -20.83
C GLY A 127 -25.88 12.54 -19.73
N ILE A 128 -26.08 12.97 -18.48
CA ILE A 128 -25.58 12.26 -17.31
C ILE A 128 -26.30 10.91 -17.22
N ASN A 129 -25.53 9.84 -17.06
CA ASN A 129 -26.04 8.50 -16.83
C ASN A 129 -26.32 8.34 -15.33
N TYR A 130 -27.59 8.38 -14.94
CA TYR A 130 -28.00 8.28 -13.54
C TYR A 130 -27.79 6.88 -12.96
N ASP A 131 -27.71 5.82 -13.76
CA ASP A 131 -27.45 4.46 -13.26
C ASP A 131 -26.01 4.35 -12.75
N LEU A 132 -25.04 4.93 -13.48
CA LEU A 132 -23.65 5.05 -13.03
C LEU A 132 -23.53 5.92 -11.76
N VAL A 133 -24.30 7.01 -11.67
CA VAL A 133 -24.37 7.85 -10.47
C VAL A 133 -24.93 7.05 -9.30
N ASN A 134 -26.05 6.34 -9.49
CA ASN A 134 -26.69 5.51 -8.47
C ASN A 134 -25.74 4.41 -7.97
N ALA A 135 -24.96 3.77 -8.86
CA ALA A 135 -23.97 2.78 -8.47
C ALA A 135 -22.86 3.37 -7.59
N GLN A 136 -22.39 4.57 -7.92
CA GLN A 136 -21.41 5.29 -7.11
C GLN A 136 -21.99 5.70 -5.75
N GLN A 137 -23.22 6.22 -5.74
CA GLN A 137 -23.94 6.59 -4.52
C GLN A 137 -24.17 5.39 -3.62
N ALA A 138 -24.65 4.27 -4.16
CA ALA A 138 -24.84 3.02 -3.44
C ALA A 138 -23.55 2.57 -2.77
N ARG A 139 -22.43 2.58 -3.50
CA ARG A 139 -21.10 2.28 -2.95
C ARG A 139 -20.74 3.23 -1.81
N ARG A 140 -20.86 4.54 -2.04
CA ARG A 140 -20.50 5.58 -1.08
C ARG A 140 -21.33 5.48 0.21
N VAL A 141 -22.63 5.22 0.08
CA VAL A 141 -23.59 5.07 1.17
C VAL A 141 -23.33 3.77 1.93
N LEU A 142 -23.18 2.63 1.26
CA LEU A 142 -22.87 1.36 1.92
C LEU A 142 -21.57 1.43 2.72
N ASP A 143 -20.50 1.94 2.11
CA ASP A 143 -19.22 2.11 2.79
C ASP A 143 -19.33 3.11 3.96
N ARG A 144 -20.21 4.13 3.84
CA ARG A 144 -20.53 5.04 4.95
C ARG A 144 -21.22 4.31 6.09
N LEU A 145 -22.27 3.53 5.83
CA LEU A 145 -23.01 2.79 6.87
C LEU A 145 -22.08 1.83 7.61
N VAL A 146 -21.33 1.00 6.87
CA VAL A 146 -20.36 0.05 7.44
C VAL A 146 -19.34 0.79 8.32
N GLY A 147 -18.73 1.85 7.79
CA GLY A 147 -17.70 2.59 8.51
C GLY A 147 -18.23 3.30 9.76
N TYR A 148 -19.38 3.97 9.67
CA TYR A 148 -19.95 4.76 10.78
C TYR A 148 -20.51 3.88 11.89
N GLU A 149 -20.99 2.67 11.57
CA GLU A 149 -21.59 1.77 12.55
C GLU A 149 -20.57 0.81 13.18
N LEU A 150 -19.65 0.25 12.41
CA LEU A 150 -18.66 -0.69 12.95
C LEU A 150 -17.50 0.00 13.67
N SER A 151 -17.07 1.19 13.25
CA SER A 151 -15.91 1.84 13.89
C SER A 151 -16.14 2.14 15.38
N PRO A 152 -17.29 2.68 15.82
CA PRO A 152 -17.59 2.85 17.24
C PRO A 152 -17.68 1.54 18.04
N VAL A 153 -18.08 0.43 17.39
CA VAL A 153 -18.04 -0.91 18.02
C VAL A 153 -16.60 -1.31 18.25
N LEU A 154 -15.72 -1.21 17.24
CA LEU A 154 -14.29 -1.50 17.40
C LEU A 154 -13.62 -0.60 18.45
N TRP A 155 -14.03 0.67 18.57
CA TRP A 155 -13.47 1.59 19.58
C TRP A 155 -13.76 1.14 21.00
N ARG A 156 -14.95 0.61 21.24
CA ARG A 156 -15.38 0.15 22.57
C ARG A 156 -14.91 -1.25 22.87
N LYS A 157 -14.99 -2.15 21.88
CA LYS A 157 -14.74 -3.58 22.05
C LYS A 157 -13.29 -3.98 21.77
N VAL A 158 -12.48 -3.15 21.10
CA VAL A 158 -11.07 -3.46 20.80
C VAL A 158 -10.16 -2.31 21.24
N LYS A 159 -10.07 -1.25 20.41
CA LYS A 159 -9.18 -0.10 20.63
C LYS A 159 -9.72 1.15 19.94
N GLY A 160 -9.64 2.29 20.63
CA GLY A 160 -10.05 3.59 20.07
C GLY A 160 -9.23 4.00 18.85
N GLY A 161 -9.88 4.63 17.86
CA GLY A 161 -9.24 5.13 16.64
C GLY A 161 -9.14 4.11 15.50
N LEU A 162 -9.62 2.88 15.69
CA LEU A 162 -9.73 1.86 14.65
C LEU A 162 -10.83 2.16 13.64
N SER A 163 -10.89 1.41 12.55
CA SER A 163 -11.98 1.51 11.57
C SER A 163 -12.25 0.18 10.91
N ALA A 164 -13.50 -0.02 10.50
CA ALA A 164 -13.84 -1.08 9.58
C ALA A 164 -14.26 -0.50 8.23
N GLY A 165 -14.05 -1.28 7.18
CA GLY A 165 -14.64 -1.07 5.87
C GLY A 165 -14.76 -2.42 5.20
N ARG A 166 -15.79 -2.62 4.36
CA ARG A 166 -16.09 -3.92 3.75
C ARG A 166 -14.87 -4.52 3.04
N VAL A 167 -14.32 -3.81 2.05
CA VAL A 167 -13.15 -4.24 1.27
C VAL A 167 -11.86 -4.22 2.11
N GLN A 168 -11.72 -3.22 2.98
CA GLN A 168 -10.56 -3.07 3.88
C GLN A 168 -10.42 -4.28 4.81
N SER A 169 -11.47 -4.64 5.54
CA SER A 169 -11.43 -5.70 6.56
C SER A 169 -11.18 -7.07 5.93
N VAL A 170 -11.80 -7.33 4.77
CA VAL A 170 -11.57 -8.55 3.98
C VAL A 170 -10.12 -8.63 3.47
N SER A 171 -9.53 -7.51 3.05
CA SER A 171 -8.12 -7.48 2.62
C SER A 171 -7.16 -7.78 3.77
N VAL A 172 -7.43 -7.26 4.97
CA VAL A 172 -6.65 -7.60 6.18
C VAL A 172 -6.83 -9.09 6.53
N ARG A 173 -8.05 -9.62 6.42
CA ARG A 173 -8.34 -11.03 6.67
C ARG A 173 -7.51 -11.97 5.78
N LEU A 174 -7.40 -11.69 4.48
CA LEU A 174 -6.56 -12.48 3.57
C LEU A 174 -5.10 -12.58 4.05
N ILE A 175 -4.55 -11.48 4.55
CA ILE A 175 -3.17 -11.42 5.04
C ILE A 175 -3.04 -12.18 6.37
N VAL A 176 -4.01 -12.03 7.27
CA VAL A 176 -4.04 -12.76 8.55
C VAL A 176 -4.16 -14.27 8.33
N GLU A 177 -5.02 -14.71 7.43
CA GLU A 177 -5.16 -16.14 7.09
C GLU A 177 -3.88 -16.70 6.47
N ARG A 178 -3.24 -15.96 5.55
CA ARG A 178 -1.93 -16.34 4.99
C ARG A 178 -0.85 -16.45 6.07
N GLU A 179 -0.81 -15.51 7.02
CA GLU A 179 0.16 -15.57 8.11
C GLU A 179 -0.06 -16.80 8.99
N ARG A 180 -1.32 -17.18 9.25
CA ARG A 180 -1.65 -18.41 9.97
C ARG A 180 -1.25 -19.67 9.21
N GLU A 181 -1.45 -19.71 7.89
CA GLU A 181 -0.96 -20.80 7.04
C GLU A 181 0.55 -20.96 7.17
N ILE A 182 1.30 -19.86 7.17
CA ILE A 182 2.76 -19.85 7.31
C ILE A 182 3.18 -20.32 8.71
N GLN A 183 2.58 -19.78 9.76
CA GLN A 183 2.94 -20.11 11.15
C GLN A 183 2.63 -21.56 11.51
N ASN A 184 1.54 -22.13 10.97
CA ASN A 184 1.14 -23.51 11.23
C ASN A 184 1.86 -24.52 10.31
N PHE A 185 2.60 -24.05 9.31
CA PHE A 185 3.29 -24.93 8.35
C PHE A 185 4.52 -25.58 8.99
N LYS A 186 4.58 -26.92 8.94
CA LYS A 186 5.74 -27.69 9.36
C LYS A 186 6.54 -28.10 8.14
N ALA A 187 7.75 -27.54 8.02
CA ALA A 187 8.66 -27.87 6.93
C ALA A 187 9.09 -29.35 7.00
N ILE A 188 9.07 -30.02 5.85
CA ILE A 188 9.48 -31.41 5.68
C ILE A 188 10.77 -31.41 4.86
N ALA A 189 11.82 -32.05 5.37
CA ALA A 189 13.09 -32.21 4.67
C ALA A 189 12.99 -33.34 3.63
N SER A 190 13.65 -33.15 2.50
CA SER A 190 13.84 -34.16 1.45
C SER A 190 15.15 -33.89 0.70
N TYR A 191 15.69 -34.87 0.00
CA TYR A 191 16.92 -34.76 -0.76
C TYR A 191 16.61 -34.74 -2.24
N SER A 192 16.88 -33.59 -2.88
CA SER A 192 16.75 -33.41 -4.32
C SER A 192 18.06 -33.77 -5.01
N VAL A 193 17.99 -34.64 -6.02
CA VAL A 193 19.19 -35.16 -6.70
C VAL A 193 19.35 -34.53 -8.08
N VAL A 194 20.53 -33.96 -8.32
CA VAL A 194 20.95 -33.32 -9.57
C VAL A 194 22.27 -33.93 -10.00
N ALA A 195 22.36 -34.39 -11.24
CA ALA A 195 23.60 -34.84 -11.87
C ALA A 195 24.05 -33.82 -12.93
N GLU A 196 25.36 -33.57 -13.00
CA GLU A 196 25.95 -32.87 -14.13
C GLU A 196 26.61 -33.89 -15.07
N PHE A 197 26.20 -33.87 -16.33
CA PHE A 197 26.70 -34.74 -17.38
C PHE A 197 27.46 -33.94 -18.44
N SER A 198 28.48 -34.58 -19.03
CA SER A 198 29.13 -34.13 -20.25
C SER A 198 28.78 -35.07 -21.40
N ASN A 199 28.45 -34.50 -22.56
CA ASN A 199 28.21 -35.28 -23.79
C ASN A 199 29.54 -35.63 -24.50
N GLU A 200 29.48 -36.36 -25.63
CA GLU A 200 30.69 -36.78 -26.35
C GLU A 200 31.49 -35.59 -26.93
N ALA A 201 30.83 -34.44 -27.12
CA ALA A 201 31.45 -33.18 -27.53
C ALA A 201 32.03 -32.35 -26.38
N GLY A 202 32.00 -32.86 -25.14
CA GLY A 202 32.50 -32.18 -23.94
C GLY A 202 31.62 -31.01 -23.46
N LYS A 203 30.38 -30.90 -23.92
CA LYS A 203 29.41 -29.91 -23.45
C LYS A 203 28.68 -30.43 -22.22
N THR A 204 28.55 -29.58 -21.19
CA THR A 204 27.94 -29.96 -19.91
C THR A 204 26.47 -29.55 -19.83
N PHE A 205 25.68 -30.31 -19.08
CA PHE A 205 24.30 -29.98 -18.74
C PHE A 205 23.88 -30.69 -17.45
N LYS A 206 22.82 -30.17 -16.81
CA LYS A 206 22.28 -30.74 -15.57
C LYS A 206 21.02 -31.55 -15.85
N ALA A 207 20.86 -32.66 -15.16
CA ALA A 207 19.66 -33.49 -15.15
C ALA A 207 19.23 -33.78 -13.71
N LYS A 208 17.91 -33.77 -13.47
CA LYS A 208 17.31 -33.99 -12.16
C LYS A 208 16.73 -35.39 -12.07
N LEU A 209 16.82 -36.01 -10.90
CA LEU A 209 16.01 -37.18 -10.59
C LEU A 209 14.59 -36.68 -10.23
N PRO A 210 13.51 -37.12 -10.93
CA PRO A 210 12.17 -36.58 -10.69
C PRO A 210 11.62 -36.84 -9.28
N LYS A 211 12.10 -37.90 -8.61
CA LYS A 211 11.68 -38.29 -7.27
C LYS A 211 12.74 -37.88 -6.25
N ASN A 212 12.34 -37.13 -5.23
CA ASN A 212 13.19 -36.81 -4.09
C ASN A 212 13.24 -37.99 -3.10
N PHE A 213 14.33 -38.08 -2.33
CA PHE A 213 14.47 -39.02 -1.22
C PHE A 213 14.04 -38.38 0.11
N ASN A 214 13.45 -39.15 1.02
CA ASN A 214 12.93 -38.58 2.28
C ASN A 214 14.01 -38.54 3.36
N THR A 215 15.04 -39.37 3.25
CA THR A 215 16.10 -39.46 4.25
C THR A 215 17.48 -39.30 3.63
N LYS A 216 18.43 -38.83 4.44
CA LYS A 216 19.85 -38.76 4.08
C LYS A 216 20.39 -40.12 3.64
N LYS A 217 20.01 -41.18 4.35
CA LYS A 217 20.46 -42.56 4.08
C LYS A 217 20.00 -43.05 2.70
N GLU A 218 18.75 -42.82 2.34
CA GLU A 218 18.24 -43.15 1.00
C GLU A 218 19.01 -42.42 -0.10
N ALA A 219 19.32 -41.14 0.11
CA ALA A 219 20.12 -40.36 -0.83
C ALA A 219 21.57 -40.87 -0.93
N GLU A 220 22.22 -41.18 0.19
CA GLU A 220 23.57 -41.79 0.23
C GLU A 220 23.61 -43.15 -0.48
N ASP A 221 22.61 -43.99 -0.24
CA ASP A 221 22.50 -45.31 -0.87
C ASP A 221 22.31 -45.16 -2.39
N PHE A 222 21.53 -44.16 -2.82
CA PHE A 222 21.40 -43.84 -4.25
C PHE A 222 22.72 -43.35 -4.84
N LEU A 223 23.42 -42.40 -4.20
CA LEU A 223 24.73 -41.94 -4.66
C LEU A 223 25.74 -43.10 -4.75
N SER A 224 25.71 -44.01 -3.79
CA SER A 224 26.59 -45.19 -3.77
C SER A 224 26.33 -46.14 -4.94
N LYS A 225 25.05 -46.33 -5.33
CA LYS A 225 24.69 -47.11 -6.54
C LYS A 225 25.24 -46.51 -7.83
N ASN A 226 25.49 -45.20 -7.86
CA ASN A 226 25.99 -44.49 -9.04
C ASN A 226 27.53 -44.61 -9.19
N ILE A 227 28.23 -45.22 -8.23
CA ILE A 227 29.68 -45.45 -8.32
C ILE A 227 29.97 -46.48 -9.42
N GLY A 228 30.71 -46.06 -10.45
CA GLY A 228 31.07 -46.91 -11.59
C GLY A 228 29.94 -47.10 -12.62
N SER A 229 28.84 -46.35 -12.49
CA SER A 229 27.75 -46.38 -13.46
C SER A 229 28.17 -45.80 -14.82
N ILE A 230 27.61 -46.39 -15.87
CA ILE A 230 27.71 -45.89 -17.25
C ILE A 230 26.35 -45.33 -17.63
N TYR A 231 26.35 -44.08 -18.09
CA TYR A 231 25.12 -43.36 -18.46
C TYR A 231 25.00 -43.24 -19.97
N LYS A 232 23.76 -43.31 -20.45
CA LYS A 232 23.43 -42.97 -21.83
C LYS A 232 22.07 -42.29 -21.91
N VAL A 233 21.86 -41.56 -23.00
CA VAL A 233 20.55 -41.03 -23.36
C VAL A 233 19.66 -42.21 -23.78
N SER A 234 18.64 -42.53 -22.99
CA SER A 234 17.69 -43.61 -23.30
C SER A 234 16.54 -43.13 -24.18
N ASP A 235 16.13 -41.88 -24.01
CA ASP A 235 15.02 -41.27 -24.75
C ASP A 235 15.33 -39.79 -24.99
N LEU A 236 15.01 -39.32 -26.19
CA LEU A 236 15.17 -37.93 -26.60
C LEU A 236 13.92 -37.53 -27.36
N GLU A 237 13.08 -36.70 -26.74
CA GLU A 237 11.82 -36.26 -27.31
C GLU A 237 11.84 -34.74 -27.52
N THR A 238 11.82 -34.33 -28.78
CA THR A 238 11.67 -32.93 -29.19
C THR A 238 10.21 -32.66 -29.50
N LYS A 239 9.63 -31.66 -28.82
CA LYS A 239 8.26 -31.20 -29.08
C LYS A 239 8.26 -29.74 -29.47
N PRO A 240 7.64 -29.36 -30.61
CA PRO A 240 7.39 -27.96 -30.89
C PRO A 240 6.47 -27.42 -29.80
N THR A 241 6.89 -26.33 -29.18
CA THR A 241 6.10 -25.60 -28.19
C THR A 241 6.03 -24.14 -28.60
N LYS A 242 5.01 -23.44 -28.11
CA LYS A 242 4.86 -22.01 -28.36
C LYS A 242 4.54 -21.28 -27.08
N LYS A 243 5.09 -20.08 -26.96
CA LYS A 243 4.66 -19.12 -25.94
C LYS A 243 3.86 -18.04 -26.65
N SER A 244 2.65 -17.80 -26.16
CA SER A 244 1.79 -16.74 -26.67
C SER A 244 2.04 -15.45 -25.87
N PRO A 245 1.96 -14.27 -26.51
CA PRO A 245 2.01 -13.03 -25.77
C PRO A 245 0.81 -12.91 -24.84
N ALA A 246 1.03 -12.27 -23.70
CA ALA A 246 -0.03 -11.96 -22.78
C ALA A 246 -0.79 -10.70 -23.21
N ALA A 247 -1.99 -10.54 -22.64
CA ALA A 247 -2.91 -9.47 -23.02
C ALA A 247 -2.36 -8.06 -22.70
N PRO A 248 -2.86 -7.02 -23.37
CA PRO A 248 -2.65 -5.62 -22.98
C PRO A 248 -2.94 -5.37 -21.50
N PHE A 249 -2.37 -4.31 -20.94
CA PHE A 249 -2.51 -4.04 -19.51
C PHE A 249 -3.95 -3.67 -19.13
N THR A 250 -4.42 -4.34 -18.08
CA THR A 250 -5.47 -3.84 -17.18
C THR A 250 -4.81 -3.08 -16.02
N THR A 251 -5.62 -2.48 -15.15
CA THR A 251 -5.13 -1.82 -13.93
C THR A 251 -4.38 -2.78 -13.02
N SER A 252 -4.94 -3.97 -12.80
CA SER A 252 -4.36 -5.00 -11.93
C SER A 252 -3.03 -5.49 -12.49
N THR A 253 -2.99 -5.86 -13.76
CA THR A 253 -1.78 -6.38 -14.40
C THR A 253 -0.68 -5.33 -14.52
N LEU A 254 -1.03 -4.05 -14.75
CA LEU A 254 -0.06 -2.94 -14.70
C LEU A 254 0.55 -2.77 -13.31
N GLN A 255 -0.28 -2.80 -12.27
CA GLN A 255 0.19 -2.70 -10.88
C GLN A 255 1.13 -3.86 -10.52
N GLN A 256 0.79 -5.07 -10.93
CA GLN A 256 1.62 -6.27 -10.72
C GLN A 256 2.97 -6.16 -11.43
N GLU A 257 2.98 -5.89 -12.73
CA GLU A 257 4.23 -5.83 -13.51
C GLU A 257 5.10 -4.63 -13.15
N ALA A 258 4.51 -3.49 -12.80
CA ALA A 258 5.26 -2.33 -12.30
C ALA A 258 5.93 -2.61 -10.95
N ALA A 259 5.26 -3.35 -10.05
CA ALA A 259 5.88 -3.78 -8.80
C ALA A 259 7.02 -4.78 -9.05
N ARG A 260 6.83 -5.76 -9.93
CA ARG A 260 7.84 -6.79 -10.24
C ARG A 260 9.05 -6.23 -10.98
N LYS A 261 8.84 -5.47 -12.06
CA LYS A 261 9.90 -5.02 -12.98
C LYS A 261 10.47 -3.66 -12.64
N LEU A 262 9.65 -2.78 -12.06
CA LEU A 262 10.06 -1.41 -11.78
C LEU A 262 10.28 -1.13 -10.29
N TYR A 263 9.93 -2.08 -9.41
CA TYR A 263 9.94 -1.96 -7.95
C TYR A 263 9.07 -0.80 -7.45
N LEU A 264 8.00 -0.48 -8.18
CA LEU A 264 7.08 0.60 -7.86
C LEU A 264 5.91 0.09 -7.00
N PRO A 265 5.66 0.67 -5.82
CA PRO A 265 4.45 0.40 -5.05
C PRO A 265 3.19 0.73 -5.84
N VAL A 266 2.08 0.01 -5.60
CA VAL A 266 0.87 0.12 -6.44
C VAL A 266 0.27 1.53 -6.42
N GLY A 267 0.36 2.22 -5.28
CA GLY A 267 -0.07 3.63 -5.15
C GLY A 267 0.76 4.59 -5.98
N ILE A 268 2.07 4.35 -6.07
CA ILE A 268 2.99 5.16 -6.91
C ILE A 268 2.73 4.87 -8.38
N THR A 269 2.55 3.60 -8.76
CA THR A 269 2.20 3.20 -10.13
C THR A 269 0.96 3.94 -10.63
N MET A 270 -0.12 3.98 -9.83
CA MET A 270 -1.34 4.70 -10.21
C MET A 270 -1.15 6.21 -10.30
N GLN A 271 -0.34 6.80 -9.41
CA GLN A 271 -0.01 8.24 -9.49
C GLN A 271 0.75 8.59 -10.77
N LEU A 272 1.70 7.74 -11.19
CA LEU A 272 2.46 7.93 -12.42
C LEU A 272 1.58 7.71 -13.65
N ALA A 273 0.76 6.66 -13.66
CA ALA A 273 -0.18 6.38 -14.74
C ALA A 273 -1.19 7.52 -14.93
N GLN A 274 -1.73 8.09 -13.84
CA GLN A 274 -2.59 9.28 -13.90
C GLN A 274 -1.90 10.43 -14.64
N ARG A 275 -0.63 10.72 -14.33
CA ARG A 275 0.12 11.81 -14.99
C ARG A 275 0.37 11.53 -16.47
N LEU A 276 0.66 10.28 -16.83
CA LEU A 276 0.80 9.87 -18.23
C LEU A 276 -0.52 10.06 -19.00
N TYR A 277 -1.64 9.67 -18.40
CA TYR A 277 -2.98 9.85 -18.99
C TYR A 277 -3.32 11.34 -19.16
N GLU A 278 -3.16 12.16 -18.12
CA GLU A 278 -3.44 13.60 -18.16
C GLU A 278 -2.56 14.37 -19.15
N ALA A 279 -1.36 13.84 -19.43
CA ALA A 279 -0.45 14.33 -20.46
C ALA A 279 -0.80 13.84 -21.88
N GLY A 280 -1.82 12.98 -22.02
CA GLY A 280 -2.26 12.40 -23.29
C GLY A 280 -1.30 11.34 -23.85
N LEU A 281 -0.50 10.69 -23.01
CA LEU A 281 0.50 9.69 -23.42
C LEU A 281 -0.04 8.25 -23.41
N ILE A 282 -0.97 7.95 -22.52
CA ILE A 282 -1.62 6.64 -22.42
C ILE A 282 -3.13 6.80 -22.36
N THR A 283 -3.86 5.71 -22.63
CA THR A 283 -5.29 5.58 -22.37
C THR A 283 -5.58 5.56 -20.86
N TYR A 284 -6.86 5.64 -20.50
CA TYR A 284 -7.32 5.68 -19.12
C TYR A 284 -6.84 4.47 -18.32
N MET A 285 -6.17 4.73 -17.19
CA MET A 285 -5.45 3.72 -16.41
C MET A 285 -6.31 2.94 -15.41
N ARG A 286 -7.61 3.23 -15.30
CA ARG A 286 -8.55 2.51 -14.42
C ARG A 286 -9.52 1.71 -15.28
N THR A 287 -9.01 0.61 -15.81
CA THR A 287 -9.70 -0.30 -16.70
C THR A 287 -9.46 -1.75 -16.26
N ASP A 288 -10.49 -2.58 -16.41
CA ASP A 288 -10.47 -4.04 -16.35
C ASP A 288 -10.46 -4.68 -17.74
N SER A 289 -10.57 -3.87 -18.80
CA SER A 289 -10.59 -4.31 -20.18
C SER A 289 -9.19 -4.58 -20.73
N VAL A 290 -9.09 -5.66 -21.49
CA VAL A 290 -7.91 -6.02 -22.31
C VAL A 290 -8.08 -5.66 -23.78
N ASN A 291 -9.21 -5.05 -24.13
CA ASN A 291 -9.56 -4.78 -25.52
C ASN A 291 -8.71 -3.64 -26.10
N LEU A 292 -8.40 -3.72 -27.40
CA LEU A 292 -7.78 -2.65 -28.16
C LEU A 292 -8.71 -2.26 -29.31
N SER A 293 -8.82 -0.97 -29.58
CA SER A 293 -9.53 -0.44 -30.74
C SER A 293 -8.84 -0.89 -32.04
N ASN A 294 -9.62 -0.98 -33.12
CA ASN A 294 -9.06 -1.30 -34.44
C ASN A 294 -7.96 -0.31 -34.87
N GLU A 295 -8.12 0.97 -34.51
CA GLU A 295 -7.10 2.00 -34.74
C GLU A 295 -5.79 1.67 -34.00
N ALA A 296 -5.87 1.27 -32.72
CA ALA A 296 -4.72 0.89 -31.93
C ALA A 296 -4.05 -0.40 -32.42
N ILE A 297 -4.85 -1.41 -32.83
CA ILE A 297 -4.34 -2.66 -33.40
C ILE A 297 -3.57 -2.38 -34.69
N ASN A 298 -4.15 -1.59 -35.61
CA ASN A 298 -3.51 -1.24 -36.87
C ASN A 298 -2.24 -0.38 -36.65
N ALA A 299 -2.25 0.53 -35.67
CA ALA A 299 -1.09 1.32 -35.32
C ALA A 299 0.04 0.46 -34.73
N ALA A 300 -0.31 -0.52 -33.88
CA ALA A 300 0.65 -1.48 -33.33
C ALA A 300 1.23 -2.38 -34.42
N GLU A 301 0.39 -2.90 -35.33
CA GLU A 301 0.85 -3.67 -36.49
C GLU A 301 1.83 -2.87 -37.36
N ALA A 302 1.49 -1.64 -37.72
CA ALA A 302 2.35 -0.79 -38.53
C ALA A 302 3.71 -0.55 -37.85
N GLU A 303 3.71 -0.30 -36.54
CA GLU A 303 4.93 -0.10 -35.78
C GLU A 303 5.76 -1.38 -35.64
N ILE A 304 5.13 -2.54 -35.44
CA ILE A 304 5.82 -3.83 -35.38
C ILE A 304 6.48 -4.16 -36.71
N ILE A 305 5.76 -4.00 -37.82
CA ILE A 305 6.30 -4.24 -39.17
C ILE A 305 7.49 -3.33 -39.43
N LYS A 306 7.39 -2.05 -39.06
CA LYS A 306 8.45 -1.06 -39.24
C LYS A 306 9.69 -1.36 -38.40
N SER A 307 9.51 -1.75 -37.14
CA SER A 307 10.61 -1.89 -36.18
C SER A 307 11.22 -3.30 -36.13
N TYR A 308 10.44 -4.35 -36.41
CA TYR A 308 10.86 -5.75 -36.22
C TYR A 308 10.71 -6.64 -37.45
N GLY A 309 9.84 -6.28 -38.41
CA GLY A 309 9.56 -7.07 -39.60
C GLY A 309 8.14 -7.66 -39.62
N LYS A 310 7.70 -8.07 -40.81
CA LYS A 310 6.32 -8.57 -41.02
C LYS A 310 6.04 -9.88 -40.30
N GLU A 311 7.05 -10.74 -40.18
CA GLU A 311 7.02 -12.02 -39.48
C GLU A 311 6.75 -11.88 -37.97
N PHE A 312 7.07 -10.71 -37.39
CA PHE A 312 6.81 -10.41 -35.98
C PHE A 312 5.39 -9.89 -35.73
N SER A 313 4.65 -9.48 -36.77
CA SER A 313 3.29 -8.96 -36.62
C SER A 313 2.25 -10.08 -36.67
N LYS A 314 1.38 -10.13 -35.66
CA LYS A 314 0.20 -10.99 -35.63
C LYS A 314 -0.90 -10.27 -34.83
N PRO A 315 -1.69 -9.40 -35.48
CA PRO A 315 -2.79 -8.70 -34.83
C PRO A 315 -3.73 -9.65 -34.08
N ARG A 316 -4.09 -9.29 -32.86
CA ARG A 316 -4.89 -10.12 -31.94
C ARG A 316 -5.96 -9.31 -31.23
N THR A 317 -7.11 -9.93 -31.08
CA THR A 317 -8.16 -9.47 -30.18
C THR A 317 -8.13 -10.32 -28.90
N PHE A 318 -8.16 -9.65 -27.76
CA PHE A 318 -8.25 -10.31 -26.46
C PHE A 318 -9.65 -10.08 -25.88
N ALA A 319 -10.25 -11.13 -25.32
CA ALA A 319 -11.54 -11.04 -24.66
C ALA A 319 -11.36 -10.91 -23.15
N THR A 320 -12.07 -9.95 -22.55
CA THR A 320 -12.17 -9.79 -21.09
C THR A 320 -12.92 -10.98 -20.50
N LYS A 321 -12.43 -11.54 -19.39
CA LYS A 321 -13.00 -12.75 -18.77
C LYS A 321 -14.18 -12.47 -17.83
N SER A 322 -14.31 -11.26 -17.30
CA SER A 322 -15.31 -10.87 -16.30
C SER A 322 -16.03 -9.60 -16.74
N LYS A 323 -17.35 -9.70 -16.91
CA LYS A 323 -18.22 -8.56 -17.18
C LYS A 323 -18.35 -7.67 -15.96
N GLY A 324 -17.96 -6.41 -16.09
CA GLY A 324 -18.22 -5.35 -15.13
C GLY A 324 -18.66 -4.08 -15.86
N ALA A 325 -19.39 -3.19 -15.19
CA ALA A 325 -19.91 -1.96 -15.80
C ALA A 325 -18.84 -0.98 -16.32
N GLN A 326 -17.54 -1.29 -16.12
CA GLN A 326 -16.38 -0.54 -16.64
C GLN A 326 -15.84 -1.11 -17.97
N GLU A 327 -16.45 -2.16 -18.53
CA GLU A 327 -16.04 -2.80 -19.79
C GLU A 327 -16.13 -1.91 -21.04
N ALA A 328 -16.73 -0.72 -20.94
CA ALA A 328 -16.71 0.27 -22.02
C ALA A 328 -15.30 0.84 -22.30
N HIS A 329 -14.30 0.54 -21.45
CA HIS A 329 -12.95 1.04 -21.60
C HIS A 329 -12.06 0.19 -22.52
N GLU A 330 -11.03 0.83 -23.07
CA GLU A 330 -9.90 0.17 -23.71
C GLU A 330 -8.87 -0.27 -22.67
N ALA A 331 -7.95 -1.15 -23.05
CA ALA A 331 -6.78 -1.47 -22.25
C ALA A 331 -5.86 -0.26 -22.05
N ILE A 332 -4.98 -0.36 -21.07
CA ILE A 332 -3.91 0.62 -20.83
C ILE A 332 -2.84 0.45 -21.91
N ARG A 333 -2.74 1.44 -22.80
CA ARG A 333 -1.83 1.44 -23.94
C ARG A 333 -1.33 2.86 -24.26
N PRO A 334 -0.26 3.03 -25.05
CA PRO A 334 0.12 4.32 -25.60
C PRO A 334 -0.98 4.91 -26.49
N THR A 335 -1.12 6.23 -26.48
CA THR A 335 -1.96 6.96 -27.45
C THR A 335 -1.32 7.05 -28.83
N ASP A 336 0.02 6.95 -28.91
CA ASP A 336 0.81 6.93 -30.13
C ASP A 336 1.82 5.78 -30.07
N MET A 337 1.62 4.74 -30.88
CA MET A 337 2.49 3.56 -30.92
C MET A 337 3.87 3.88 -31.52
N SER A 338 3.99 4.91 -32.35
CA SER A 338 5.27 5.29 -32.98
C SER A 338 6.24 5.97 -32.01
N ARG A 339 5.74 6.37 -30.84
CA ARG A 339 6.53 7.04 -29.81
C ARG A 339 7.11 6.03 -28.82
N HIS A 340 8.35 5.63 -29.05
CA HIS A 340 9.01 4.61 -28.22
C HIS A 340 9.40 5.13 -26.84
N THR A 341 9.79 6.41 -26.75
CA THR A 341 10.24 7.03 -25.49
C THR A 341 9.64 8.41 -25.28
N VAL A 342 9.61 8.81 -24.01
CA VAL A 342 9.06 10.08 -23.55
C VAL A 342 10.12 10.80 -22.72
N ASN A 343 10.39 12.06 -23.06
CA ASN A 343 11.33 12.90 -22.31
C ASN A 343 10.61 13.53 -21.10
N ILE A 344 10.46 12.75 -20.04
CA ILE A 344 9.79 13.11 -18.78
C ILE A 344 10.56 12.53 -17.59
N ASP A 345 10.03 12.68 -16.38
CA ASP A 345 10.60 12.10 -15.16
C ASP A 345 10.90 10.59 -15.32
N ARG A 346 12.02 10.14 -14.74
CA ARG A 346 12.57 8.78 -14.93
C ARG A 346 11.54 7.68 -14.68
N ASP A 347 10.80 7.74 -13.58
CA ASP A 347 9.87 6.66 -13.23
C ASP A 347 8.60 6.71 -14.10
N GLN A 348 8.18 7.89 -14.56
CA GLN A 348 7.11 8.00 -15.56
C GLN A 348 7.56 7.42 -16.92
N ALA A 349 8.78 7.71 -17.35
CA ALA A 349 9.33 7.18 -18.60
C ALA A 349 9.46 5.65 -18.57
N ARG A 350 9.90 5.08 -17.44
CA ARG A 350 9.97 3.62 -17.23
C ARG A 350 8.59 2.96 -17.24
N LEU A 351 7.58 3.59 -16.62
CA LEU A 351 6.22 3.06 -16.64
C LEU A 351 5.61 3.13 -18.05
N TYR A 352 5.86 4.22 -18.78
CA TYR A 352 5.45 4.35 -20.18
C TYR A 352 6.09 3.28 -21.08
N ASP A 353 7.41 3.07 -20.96
CA ASP A 353 8.15 2.03 -21.68
C ASP A 353 7.58 0.63 -21.39
N LEU A 354 7.25 0.34 -20.13
CA LEU A 354 6.59 -0.91 -19.75
C LEU A 354 5.25 -1.08 -20.46
N ILE A 355 4.39 -0.04 -20.44
CA ILE A 355 3.08 -0.03 -21.11
C ILE A 355 3.25 -0.25 -22.62
N TRP A 356 4.13 0.51 -23.25
CA TRP A 356 4.40 0.42 -24.69
C TRP A 356 4.85 -0.98 -25.11
N LYS A 357 5.81 -1.57 -24.38
CA LYS A 357 6.32 -2.91 -24.68
C LYS A 357 5.24 -3.98 -24.53
N ARG A 358 4.41 -3.92 -23.48
CA ARG A 358 3.30 -4.87 -23.28
C ARG A 358 2.26 -4.75 -24.39
N THR A 359 1.92 -3.53 -24.79
CA THR A 359 0.96 -3.30 -25.88
C THR A 359 1.46 -3.88 -27.20
N LEU A 360 2.69 -3.54 -27.64
CA LEU A 360 3.22 -4.11 -28.89
C LEU A 360 3.35 -5.63 -28.81
N ALA A 361 3.94 -6.16 -27.73
CA ALA A 361 4.09 -7.60 -27.56
C ALA A 361 2.75 -8.36 -27.68
N SER A 362 1.66 -7.78 -27.18
CA SER A 362 0.31 -8.38 -27.31
C SER A 362 -0.13 -8.59 -28.77
N GLN A 363 0.39 -7.79 -29.70
CA GLN A 363 0.07 -7.82 -31.14
C GLN A 363 1.17 -8.50 -31.98
N MET A 364 2.17 -9.11 -31.32
CA MET A 364 3.25 -9.82 -31.98
C MET A 364 2.95 -11.31 -32.16
N SER A 365 3.72 -11.94 -33.05
CA SER A 365 3.71 -13.38 -33.28
C SER A 365 4.09 -14.17 -32.01
N ASP A 366 3.62 -15.43 -31.94
CA ASP A 366 4.00 -16.34 -30.87
C ASP A 366 5.53 -16.56 -30.91
N ALA A 367 6.14 -16.78 -29.76
CA ALA A 367 7.51 -17.29 -29.74
C ALA A 367 7.46 -18.80 -29.99
N GLU A 368 8.25 -19.27 -30.96
CA GLU A 368 8.34 -20.68 -31.31
C GLU A 368 9.59 -21.26 -30.65
N LEU A 369 9.39 -22.32 -29.87
CA LEU A 369 10.48 -23.00 -29.19
C LEU A 369 10.41 -24.49 -29.49
N GLU A 370 11.56 -25.14 -29.45
CA GLU A 370 11.64 -26.59 -29.42
C GLU A 370 12.02 -27.02 -28.01
N ARG A 371 11.09 -27.70 -27.33
CA ARG A 371 11.37 -28.28 -26.02
C ARG A 371 11.93 -29.69 -26.22
N THR A 372 13.15 -29.88 -25.77
CA THR A 372 13.83 -31.18 -25.76
C THR A 372 13.74 -31.76 -24.37
N ASN A 373 13.13 -32.94 -24.24
CA ASN A 373 13.14 -33.73 -23.01
C ASN A 373 14.11 -34.91 -23.20
N VAL A 374 15.05 -35.04 -22.28
CA VAL A 374 16.07 -36.08 -22.28
C VAL A 374 15.83 -36.99 -21.09
N LYS A 375 15.81 -38.30 -21.32
CA LYS A 375 15.92 -39.31 -20.27
C LYS A 375 17.28 -39.96 -20.33
N ILE A 376 17.91 -40.09 -19.17
CA ILE A 376 19.24 -40.66 -19.01
C ILE A 376 19.13 -41.86 -18.08
N GLU A 377 19.51 -43.03 -18.59
CA GLU A 377 19.54 -44.26 -17.82
C GLU A 377 20.98 -44.62 -17.42
N ALA A 378 21.11 -45.25 -16.25
CA ALA A 378 22.31 -45.93 -15.83
C ALA A 378 22.22 -47.42 -16.18
N ASN A 379 23.36 -48.07 -16.38
CA ASN A 379 23.40 -49.51 -16.68
C ASN A 379 23.12 -50.43 -15.48
N ASN A 380 23.19 -49.92 -14.24
CA ASN A 380 23.22 -50.73 -13.02
C ASN A 380 22.06 -50.45 -12.04
N HIS A 381 21.14 -49.54 -12.37
CA HIS A 381 19.93 -49.28 -11.59
C HIS A 381 18.80 -48.74 -12.49
N SER A 382 17.57 -48.67 -11.99
CA SER A 382 16.37 -48.37 -12.81
C SER A 382 15.92 -46.91 -12.76
N GLU A 383 16.45 -46.11 -11.84
CA GLU A 383 16.16 -44.68 -11.72
C GLU A 383 16.67 -43.91 -12.95
N ILE A 384 15.83 -43.01 -13.46
CA ILE A 384 16.09 -42.25 -14.69
C ILE A 384 16.26 -40.77 -14.33
N PHE A 385 17.37 -40.17 -14.76
CA PHE A 385 17.53 -38.73 -14.71
C PHE A 385 16.79 -38.08 -15.90
N ALA A 386 16.15 -36.95 -15.65
CA ALA A 386 15.45 -36.17 -16.66
C ALA A 386 16.06 -34.77 -16.77
N ALA A 387 16.23 -34.28 -17.99
CA ALA A 387 16.58 -32.90 -18.26
C ALA A 387 15.64 -32.34 -19.32
N THR A 388 15.26 -31.08 -19.13
CA THR A 388 14.47 -30.34 -20.11
C THR A 388 15.25 -29.11 -20.51
N GLY A 389 15.25 -28.80 -21.80
CA GLY A 389 15.79 -27.56 -22.33
C GLY A 389 14.92 -27.04 -23.46
N GLU A 390 14.91 -25.72 -23.60
CA GLU A 390 14.19 -25.03 -24.66
C GLU A 390 15.21 -24.37 -25.60
N VAL A 391 15.04 -24.60 -26.91
CA VAL A 391 15.74 -23.85 -27.95
C VAL A 391 14.74 -22.88 -28.59
N LEU A 392 15.05 -21.58 -28.56
CA LEU A 392 14.23 -20.55 -29.19
C LEU A 392 14.45 -20.61 -30.71
N LEU A 393 13.44 -21.08 -31.45
CA LEU A 393 13.47 -21.13 -32.92
C LEU A 393 13.10 -19.78 -33.52
N PHE A 394 12.12 -19.11 -32.91
CA PHE A 394 11.69 -17.77 -33.29
C PHE A 394 11.28 -16.98 -32.05
N GLU A 395 11.86 -15.79 -31.89
CA GLU A 395 11.67 -14.96 -30.69
C GLU A 395 10.22 -14.47 -30.54
N GLY A 396 9.52 -14.19 -31.65
CA GLY A 396 8.19 -13.59 -31.62
C GLY A 396 8.13 -12.38 -30.69
N PHE A 397 7.11 -12.33 -29.83
CA PHE A 397 6.93 -11.26 -28.84
C PHE A 397 8.04 -11.15 -27.78
N LEU A 398 8.82 -12.21 -27.53
CA LEU A 398 9.89 -12.20 -26.51
C LEU A 398 11.01 -11.21 -26.83
N LYS A 399 11.13 -10.81 -28.10
CA LYS A 399 12.03 -9.75 -28.55
C LYS A 399 11.76 -8.39 -27.87
N VAL A 400 10.53 -8.17 -27.41
CA VAL A 400 10.07 -6.89 -26.84
C VAL A 400 9.69 -7.01 -25.37
N TYR A 401 9.04 -8.12 -24.98
CA TYR A 401 8.49 -8.27 -23.64
C TYR A 401 8.45 -9.73 -23.16
N LEU A 402 8.81 -9.94 -21.89
CA LEU A 402 8.55 -11.18 -21.15
C LEU A 402 7.89 -10.82 -19.81
N GLU A 403 6.81 -11.49 -19.43
CA GLU A 403 6.11 -11.27 -18.16
C GLU A 403 6.92 -11.77 -16.96
N GLY A 404 6.80 -11.10 -15.81
CA GLY A 404 7.44 -11.57 -14.58
C GLY A 404 6.61 -12.62 -13.84
N HIS A 405 7.28 -13.53 -13.13
CA HIS A 405 6.64 -14.42 -12.16
C HIS A 405 6.98 -13.98 -10.72
N ASP A 406 6.04 -14.17 -9.79
CA ASP A 406 6.21 -13.78 -8.38
C ASP A 406 7.11 -14.76 -7.60
N ASP A 407 7.29 -15.97 -8.13
CA ASP A 407 8.12 -17.02 -7.54
C ASP A 407 9.49 -17.04 -8.22
N GLU A 408 10.54 -16.67 -7.48
CA GLU A 408 11.95 -16.71 -7.94
C GLU A 408 12.49 -18.15 -8.12
N ASP A 409 11.69 -19.16 -7.75
CA ASP A 409 12.10 -20.58 -7.75
C ASP A 409 11.85 -21.33 -9.07
N GLU A 410 11.16 -20.73 -10.05
CA GLU A 410 11.13 -21.29 -11.40
C GLU A 410 12.50 -21.06 -12.06
N GLU A 411 13.44 -21.97 -11.80
CA GLU A 411 14.68 -22.07 -12.57
C GLU A 411 14.31 -22.10 -14.06
N GLN A 412 14.68 -21.04 -14.79
CA GLN A 412 14.61 -21.04 -16.25
C GLN A 412 15.33 -22.30 -16.77
N GLU A 413 14.60 -23.16 -17.49
CA GLU A 413 15.17 -24.36 -18.09
C GLU A 413 16.38 -23.95 -18.96
N GLY A 414 17.57 -24.42 -18.60
CA GLY A 414 18.80 -24.11 -19.33
C GLY A 414 18.78 -24.69 -20.75
N MET A 415 19.60 -24.14 -21.63
CA MET A 415 19.79 -24.74 -22.96
C MET A 415 20.47 -26.10 -22.83
N LEU A 416 19.88 -27.12 -23.45
CA LEU A 416 20.51 -28.43 -23.59
C LEU A 416 21.49 -28.42 -24.77
N PRO A 417 22.64 -29.11 -24.67
CA PRO A 417 23.49 -29.35 -25.82
C PRO A 417 22.79 -30.26 -26.83
N ALA A 418 23.31 -30.32 -28.05
CA ALA A 418 22.87 -31.33 -29.01
C ALA A 418 23.16 -32.74 -28.46
N LEU A 419 22.14 -33.57 -28.39
CA LEU A 419 22.18 -34.92 -27.84
C LEU A 419 21.62 -35.93 -28.85
N LYS A 420 22.02 -37.20 -28.72
CA LYS A 420 21.48 -38.30 -29.55
C LYS A 420 21.04 -39.47 -28.68
N VAL A 421 20.00 -40.20 -29.12
CA VAL A 421 19.59 -41.45 -28.47
C VAL A 421 20.77 -42.44 -28.49
N ASN A 422 20.99 -43.12 -27.36
CA ASN A 422 22.14 -43.99 -27.07
C ASN A 422 23.50 -43.31 -26.96
N GLU A 423 23.59 -41.97 -27.01
CA GLU A 423 24.83 -41.26 -26.75
C GLU A 423 25.32 -41.52 -25.32
N ARG A 424 26.62 -41.81 -25.18
CA ARG A 424 27.23 -42.03 -23.87
C ARG A 424 27.48 -40.70 -23.18
N LEU A 425 27.17 -40.65 -21.89
CA LEU A 425 27.37 -39.47 -21.07
C LEU A 425 28.41 -39.73 -19.98
N GLN A 426 29.31 -38.78 -19.79
CA GLN A 426 30.22 -38.78 -18.66
C GLN A 426 29.55 -38.07 -17.48
N ASN A 427 29.45 -38.73 -16.34
CA ASN A 427 29.04 -38.07 -15.10
C ASN A 427 30.22 -37.27 -14.53
N ASN A 428 30.03 -35.95 -14.39
CA ASN A 428 31.03 -35.10 -13.74
C ASN A 428 30.89 -35.18 -12.22
N TYR A 429 29.65 -35.04 -11.74
CA TYR A 429 29.27 -35.23 -10.34
C TYR A 429 27.76 -35.44 -10.19
N ILE A 430 27.34 -35.99 -9.04
CA ILE A 430 25.93 -36.05 -8.61
C ILE A 430 25.81 -35.44 -7.22
N THR A 431 24.93 -34.47 -7.06
CA THR A 431 24.60 -33.88 -5.76
C THR A 431 23.23 -34.35 -5.28
N ALA A 432 23.13 -34.78 -4.02
CA ALA A 432 21.87 -34.87 -3.30
C ALA A 432 21.83 -33.73 -2.27
N THR A 433 20.96 -32.75 -2.49
CA THR A 433 20.85 -31.56 -1.66
C THR A 433 19.61 -31.64 -0.79
N GLU A 434 19.78 -31.52 0.53
CA GLU A 434 18.69 -31.39 1.47
C GLU A 434 17.92 -30.09 1.21
N ARG A 435 16.62 -30.23 0.95
CA ARG A 435 15.66 -29.18 0.68
C ARG A 435 14.49 -29.32 1.61
N TYR A 436 13.88 -28.21 1.97
CA TYR A 436 12.71 -28.17 2.81
C TYR A 436 11.50 -27.70 2.01
N SER A 437 10.35 -28.33 2.25
CA SER A 437 9.08 -27.77 1.79
C SER A 437 8.90 -26.35 2.34
N ARG A 438 8.25 -25.49 1.56
CA ARG A 438 8.05 -24.07 1.90
C ARG A 438 6.57 -23.81 2.20
N PRO A 439 6.26 -22.91 3.16
CA PRO A 439 4.89 -22.46 3.34
C PRO A 439 4.44 -21.62 2.13
N PRO A 440 3.13 -21.36 1.99
CA PRO A 440 2.64 -20.39 1.03
C PRO A 440 3.33 -19.03 1.20
N ALA A 441 3.74 -18.39 0.12
CA ALA A 441 4.44 -17.11 0.18
C ALA A 441 3.52 -16.00 0.76
N ARG A 442 4.09 -15.10 1.57
CA ARG A 442 3.38 -13.87 1.99
C ARG A 442 2.99 -13.03 0.78
N TYR A 443 1.89 -12.30 0.90
CA TYR A 443 1.47 -11.38 -0.15
C TYR A 443 2.47 -10.22 -0.29
N THR A 444 2.81 -9.85 -1.52
CA THR A 444 3.31 -8.52 -1.85
C THR A 444 2.10 -7.61 -2.11
N GLU A 445 2.31 -6.31 -2.33
CA GLU A 445 1.23 -5.46 -2.84
C GLU A 445 0.67 -6.03 -4.16
N ALA A 446 1.54 -6.48 -5.07
CA ALA A 446 1.16 -7.06 -6.36
C ALA A 446 0.35 -8.35 -6.23
N SER A 447 0.83 -9.32 -5.44
CA SER A 447 0.10 -10.59 -5.31
C SER A 447 -1.18 -10.45 -4.49
N LEU A 448 -1.29 -9.43 -3.62
CA LEU A 448 -2.57 -9.06 -3.00
C LEU A 448 -3.54 -8.45 -4.02
N VAL A 449 -3.09 -7.57 -4.91
CA VAL A 449 -3.93 -7.03 -6.00
C VAL A 449 -4.46 -8.17 -6.87
N LYS A 450 -3.58 -9.09 -7.28
CA LYS A 450 -3.96 -10.30 -8.02
C LYS A 450 -5.04 -11.09 -7.27
N LYS A 451 -4.85 -11.31 -5.97
CA LYS A 451 -5.82 -12.07 -5.17
C LYS A 451 -7.17 -11.36 -5.01
N LEU A 452 -7.17 -10.04 -4.85
CA LEU A 452 -8.40 -9.24 -4.78
C LEU A 452 -9.17 -9.22 -6.10
N GLU A 453 -8.46 -9.26 -7.23
CA GLU A 453 -9.04 -9.42 -8.57
C GLU A 453 -9.63 -10.83 -8.76
N GLU A 454 -8.87 -11.88 -8.46
CA GLU A 454 -9.32 -13.28 -8.56
C GLU A 454 -10.60 -13.55 -7.76
N LEU A 455 -10.74 -12.91 -6.59
CA LEU A 455 -11.91 -13.05 -5.72
C LEU A 455 -13.06 -12.09 -6.06
N GLY A 456 -12.90 -11.19 -7.05
CA GLY A 456 -13.93 -10.22 -7.41
C GLY A 456 -14.21 -9.13 -6.35
N ILE A 457 -13.32 -8.98 -5.36
CA ILE A 457 -13.46 -8.06 -4.22
C ILE A 457 -12.95 -6.66 -4.58
N GLY A 458 -11.85 -6.59 -5.32
CA GLY A 458 -11.26 -5.33 -5.77
C GLY A 458 -11.85 -4.85 -7.09
N ARG A 459 -11.70 -3.55 -7.35
CA ARG A 459 -11.96 -2.92 -8.65
C ARG A 459 -10.77 -2.04 -9.04
N PRO A 460 -10.57 -1.70 -10.32
CA PRO A 460 -9.51 -0.79 -10.77
C PRO A 460 -9.30 0.46 -9.91
N SER A 461 -10.39 1.06 -9.43
CA SER A 461 -10.37 2.26 -8.59
C SER A 461 -10.00 1.99 -7.12
N THR A 462 -10.02 0.75 -6.64
CA THR A 462 -9.94 0.44 -5.21
C THR A 462 -8.75 -0.40 -4.77
N TYR A 463 -8.02 -1.05 -5.68
CA TYR A 463 -6.81 -1.84 -5.34
C TYR A 463 -5.79 -1.04 -4.51
N ALA A 464 -5.20 0.00 -5.11
CA ALA A 464 -4.16 0.80 -4.47
C ALA A 464 -4.66 1.59 -3.24
N PRO A 465 -5.85 2.22 -3.24
CA PRO A 465 -6.39 2.89 -2.05
C PRO A 465 -6.63 1.93 -0.88
N THR A 466 -7.10 0.71 -1.14
CA THR A 466 -7.34 -0.30 -0.08
C THR A 466 -6.01 -0.68 0.58
N ILE A 467 -5.00 -1.05 -0.21
CA ILE A 467 -3.67 -1.42 0.29
C ILE A 467 -3.04 -0.27 1.07
N SER A 468 -3.13 0.96 0.54
CA SER A 468 -2.63 2.14 1.24
C SER A 468 -3.35 2.36 2.57
N THR A 469 -4.66 2.10 2.62
CA THR A 469 -5.48 2.30 3.83
C THR A 469 -5.13 1.28 4.91
N ILE A 470 -5.00 0.00 4.58
CA ILE A 470 -4.67 -1.04 5.58
C ILE A 470 -3.28 -0.84 6.19
N ILE A 471 -2.34 -0.33 5.40
CA ILE A 471 -0.99 0.05 5.86
C ILE A 471 -1.05 1.31 6.72
N ASN A 472 -1.67 2.39 6.23
CA ASN A 472 -1.72 3.68 6.95
C ASN A 472 -2.47 3.57 8.30
N ARG A 473 -3.41 2.64 8.41
CA ARG A 473 -4.14 2.37 9.64
C ARG A 473 -3.45 1.35 10.56
N ASN A 474 -2.25 0.89 10.19
CA ASN A 474 -1.43 -0.03 10.97
C ASN A 474 -2.14 -1.35 11.28
N TYR A 475 -2.94 -1.85 10.33
CA TYR A 475 -3.44 -3.23 10.37
C TYR A 475 -2.41 -4.20 9.80
N VAL A 476 -1.68 -3.73 8.79
CA VAL A 476 -0.67 -4.46 8.05
C VAL A 476 0.55 -3.56 7.94
N GLU A 477 1.72 -4.16 7.93
CA GLU A 477 2.98 -3.46 7.69
C GLU A 477 3.80 -4.14 6.61
N LYS A 478 4.84 -3.45 6.14
CA LYS A 478 5.84 -4.06 5.25
C LYS A 478 6.88 -4.76 6.11
N GLY A 479 6.97 -6.06 5.94
CA GLY A 479 8.00 -6.89 6.56
C GLY A 479 9.40 -6.35 6.26
N ASN A 480 10.27 -6.49 7.25
CA ASN A 480 11.64 -6.00 7.24
C ASN A 480 12.66 -7.03 7.76
N LEU A 481 12.20 -8.24 8.11
CA LEU A 481 13.04 -9.34 8.57
C LEU A 481 13.78 -9.93 7.38
N GLU A 482 15.11 -9.98 7.48
CA GLU A 482 15.97 -10.52 6.42
C GLU A 482 15.93 -12.06 6.35
N GLY A 483 15.34 -12.71 7.37
CA GLY A 483 15.28 -14.15 7.53
C GLY A 483 16.34 -14.66 8.52
N GLN A 484 16.25 -15.95 8.85
CA GLN A 484 17.18 -16.62 9.75
C GLN A 484 18.04 -17.61 8.97
N GLU A 485 19.31 -17.72 9.34
CA GLU A 485 20.23 -18.70 8.76
C GLU A 485 19.86 -20.11 9.25
N ARG A 486 19.64 -21.04 8.33
CA ARG A 486 19.54 -22.48 8.62
C ARG A 486 20.62 -23.25 7.90
N LYS A 487 21.06 -24.35 8.51
CA LYS A 487 22.02 -25.28 7.91
C LYS A 487 21.27 -26.38 7.16
N TYR A 488 21.85 -26.86 6.06
CA TYR A 488 21.35 -27.99 5.30
C TYR A 488 22.51 -28.82 4.76
N THR A 489 22.26 -30.09 4.50
CA THR A 489 23.28 -31.04 4.06
C THR A 489 23.30 -31.16 2.53
N GLN A 490 24.49 -31.20 1.94
CA GLN A 490 24.67 -31.59 0.54
C GLN A 490 25.67 -32.73 0.45
N LEU A 491 25.22 -33.85 -0.14
CA LEU A 491 26.06 -34.98 -0.49
C LEU A 491 26.50 -34.84 -1.94
N THR A 492 27.77 -35.08 -2.22
CA THR A 492 28.32 -34.99 -3.59
C THR A 492 29.07 -36.27 -3.91
N LEU A 493 28.61 -37.00 -4.93
CA LEU A 493 29.39 -38.04 -5.59
C LEU A 493 30.26 -37.39 -6.66
N GLN A 494 31.58 -37.49 -6.51
CA GLN A 494 32.54 -37.09 -7.54
C GLN A 494 33.75 -38.03 -7.50
N SER A 495 34.24 -38.43 -8.69
CA SER A 495 35.42 -39.32 -8.81
C SER A 495 35.32 -40.61 -7.96
N GLY A 496 34.12 -41.18 -7.84
CA GLY A 496 33.87 -42.43 -7.11
C GLY A 496 33.83 -42.30 -5.58
N LYS A 497 33.84 -41.07 -5.04
CA LYS A 497 33.73 -40.80 -3.61
C LYS A 497 32.49 -39.96 -3.32
N VAL A 498 31.81 -40.27 -2.21
CA VAL A 498 30.69 -39.48 -1.70
C VAL A 498 31.20 -38.64 -0.53
N ASP A 499 31.21 -37.32 -0.74
CA ASP A 499 31.60 -36.34 0.28
C ASP A 499 30.35 -35.60 0.79
N GLU A 500 30.36 -35.25 2.07
CA GLU A 500 29.31 -34.46 2.71
C GLU A 500 29.79 -33.04 3.00
N LYS A 501 28.93 -32.06 2.69
CA LYS A 501 29.14 -30.66 3.03
C LYS A 501 27.93 -30.12 3.79
N LEU A 502 28.20 -29.44 4.90
CA LEU A 502 27.20 -28.66 5.62
C LEU A 502 27.19 -27.23 5.04
N LEU A 503 26.09 -26.90 4.37
CA LEU A 503 25.86 -25.60 3.76
C LEU A 503 24.84 -24.82 4.59
N LYS A 504 24.65 -23.55 4.22
CA LYS A 504 23.74 -22.64 4.91
C LYS A 504 22.90 -21.85 3.92
N GLU A 505 21.66 -21.59 4.26
CA GLU A 505 20.75 -20.72 3.51
C GLU A 505 19.92 -19.86 4.47
N ASN A 506 19.46 -18.70 3.99
CA ASN A 506 18.52 -17.87 4.73
C ASN A 506 17.08 -18.30 4.43
N THR A 507 16.25 -18.43 5.47
CA THR A 507 14.84 -18.79 5.36
C THR A 507 13.96 -17.86 6.18
N GLY A 508 12.69 -17.73 5.82
CA GLY A 508 11.70 -16.97 6.61
C GLY A 508 11.77 -15.45 6.44
N SER A 509 12.48 -14.93 5.44
CA SER A 509 12.48 -13.50 5.11
C SER A 509 11.07 -13.00 4.80
N ASP A 510 10.70 -11.84 5.35
CA ASP A 510 9.44 -11.15 5.03
C ASP A 510 9.67 -9.77 4.38
N LYS A 511 10.93 -9.45 4.08
CA LYS A 511 11.33 -8.15 3.52
C LYS A 511 10.51 -7.80 2.28
N GLY A 512 9.80 -6.67 2.34
CA GLY A 512 8.97 -6.18 1.25
C GLY A 512 7.64 -6.93 1.04
N LYS A 513 7.32 -7.90 1.90
CA LYS A 513 6.03 -8.59 1.95
C LYS A 513 5.09 -7.88 2.95
N LEU A 514 3.80 -8.15 2.84
CA LEU A 514 2.77 -7.65 3.74
C LEU A 514 2.63 -8.62 4.93
N VAL A 515 2.80 -8.08 6.14
CA VAL A 515 2.72 -8.82 7.40
C VAL A 515 1.58 -8.23 8.24
N PRO A 516 0.68 -9.05 8.81
CA PRO A 516 -0.38 -8.52 9.68
C PRO A 516 0.22 -8.10 11.02
N THR A 517 -0.22 -6.96 11.53
CA THR A 517 0.08 -6.55 12.91
C THR A 517 -0.84 -7.28 13.90
N ASP A 518 -0.49 -7.28 15.18
CA ASP A 518 -1.40 -7.76 16.25
C ASP A 518 -2.76 -7.07 16.22
N ILE A 519 -2.79 -5.76 15.93
CA ILE A 519 -4.03 -5.00 15.79
C ILE A 519 -4.85 -5.54 14.60
N GLY A 520 -4.19 -5.84 13.48
CA GLY A 520 -4.78 -6.50 12.32
C GLY A 520 -5.43 -7.82 12.68
N ALA A 521 -4.67 -8.72 13.30
CA ALA A 521 -5.13 -10.05 13.68
C ALA A 521 -6.34 -9.98 14.64
N ILE A 522 -6.23 -9.19 15.72
CA ILE A 522 -7.28 -9.06 16.74
C ILE A 522 -8.57 -8.46 16.14
N VAL A 523 -8.45 -7.44 15.29
CA VAL A 523 -9.61 -6.85 14.63
C VAL A 523 -10.24 -7.83 13.64
N THR A 524 -9.43 -8.58 12.89
CA THR A 524 -9.92 -9.62 12.00
C THR A 524 -10.68 -10.69 12.80
N ASP A 525 -10.15 -11.17 13.92
CA ASP A 525 -10.81 -12.19 14.73
C ASP A 525 -12.12 -11.69 15.34
N PHE A 526 -12.11 -10.47 15.87
CA PHE A 526 -13.32 -9.84 16.38
C PHE A 526 -14.38 -9.71 15.27
N LEU A 527 -13.98 -9.28 14.07
CA LEU A 527 -14.91 -9.10 12.96
C LEU A 527 -15.41 -10.43 12.39
N VAL A 528 -14.57 -11.44 12.26
CA VAL A 528 -14.97 -12.78 11.78
C VAL A 528 -15.94 -13.42 12.78
N LYS A 529 -15.66 -13.33 14.08
CA LYS A 529 -16.50 -13.89 15.14
C LYS A 529 -17.90 -13.25 15.20
N ASN A 530 -18.00 -11.94 14.97
CA ASN A 530 -19.24 -11.19 15.23
C ASN A 530 -19.96 -10.73 13.94
N PHE A 531 -19.27 -10.70 12.80
CA PHE A 531 -19.77 -10.15 11.53
C PHE A 531 -19.43 -11.07 10.34
N GLU A 532 -19.54 -12.38 10.53
CA GLU A 532 -19.16 -13.43 9.56
C GLU A 532 -19.63 -13.13 8.14
N LYS A 533 -20.92 -12.81 7.94
CA LYS A 533 -21.50 -12.50 6.63
C LYS A 533 -20.81 -11.35 5.89
N ILE A 534 -20.43 -10.28 6.60
CA ILE A 534 -19.79 -9.10 6.00
C ILE A 534 -18.34 -9.39 5.62
N LEU A 535 -17.70 -10.26 6.40
CA LEU A 535 -16.30 -10.66 6.22
C LEU A 535 -16.15 -11.81 5.22
N ASP A 536 -17.26 -12.37 4.74
CA ASP A 536 -17.26 -13.38 3.69
C ASP A 536 -16.80 -12.79 2.35
N TYR A 537 -15.95 -13.56 1.66
CA TYR A 537 -15.36 -13.15 0.38
C TYR A 537 -16.42 -13.08 -0.72
N ASN A 538 -17.34 -14.05 -0.77
CA ASN A 538 -18.39 -14.10 -1.78
C ASN A 538 -19.41 -12.99 -1.57
N PHE A 539 -19.74 -12.66 -0.31
CA PHE A 539 -20.60 -11.52 0.00
C PHE A 539 -20.00 -10.21 -0.51
N THR A 540 -18.72 -9.96 -0.24
CA THR A 540 -18.05 -8.73 -0.69
C THR A 540 -17.98 -8.66 -2.21
N ALA A 541 -17.68 -9.78 -2.89
CA ALA A 541 -17.68 -9.88 -4.34
C ALA A 541 -19.07 -9.64 -4.94
N LYS A 542 -20.11 -10.22 -4.34
CA LYS A 542 -21.50 -10.04 -4.75
C LYS A 542 -21.93 -8.58 -4.62
N VAL A 543 -21.61 -7.90 -3.52
CA VAL A 543 -21.92 -6.46 -3.37
C VAL A 543 -21.25 -5.62 -4.46
N GLU A 544 -20.01 -5.95 -4.85
CA GLU A 544 -19.37 -5.25 -5.96
C GLU A 544 -20.04 -5.55 -7.31
N GLN A 545 -20.51 -6.79 -7.52
CA GLN A 545 -21.32 -7.15 -8.69
C GLN A 545 -22.66 -6.41 -8.70
N ASP A 546 -23.33 -6.30 -7.55
CA ASP A 546 -24.59 -5.57 -7.44
C ASP A 546 -24.41 -4.09 -7.82
N PHE A 547 -23.26 -3.47 -7.50
CA PHE A 547 -22.95 -2.11 -7.99
C PHE A 547 -22.77 -2.05 -9.50
N ASP A 548 -22.21 -3.09 -10.10
CA ASP A 548 -22.04 -3.16 -11.55
C ASP A 548 -23.42 -3.36 -12.23
N GLU A 549 -24.32 -4.18 -11.66
CA GLU A 549 -25.70 -4.34 -12.10
C GLU A 549 -26.55 -3.06 -11.92
N ILE A 550 -26.31 -2.28 -10.85
CA ILE A 550 -26.93 -0.95 -10.69
C ILE A 550 -26.44 -0.01 -11.79
N ALA A 551 -25.15 -0.05 -12.13
CA ALA A 551 -24.58 0.80 -13.17
C ALA A 551 -25.13 0.46 -14.58
N GLU A 552 -25.56 -0.77 -14.80
CA GLU A 552 -26.24 -1.22 -16.02
C GLU A 552 -27.76 -0.97 -16.00
N GLY A 553 -28.32 -0.51 -14.87
CA GLY A 553 -29.76 -0.27 -14.70
C GLY A 553 -30.58 -1.53 -14.41
N ASN A 554 -29.93 -2.67 -14.15
CA ASN A 554 -30.60 -3.95 -13.90
C ASN A 554 -31.12 -4.09 -12.45
N VAL A 555 -30.51 -3.36 -11.51
CA VAL A 555 -30.83 -3.44 -10.07
C VAL A 555 -31.19 -2.06 -9.51
N ASN A 556 -32.27 -1.99 -8.71
CA ASN A 556 -32.61 -0.80 -7.95
C ASN A 556 -31.71 -0.68 -6.71
N TRP A 557 -30.95 0.41 -6.63
CA TRP A 557 -29.95 0.58 -5.57
C TRP A 557 -30.56 0.70 -4.17
N ALA A 558 -31.70 1.40 -4.00
CA ALA A 558 -32.36 1.56 -2.71
C ALA A 558 -32.86 0.21 -2.15
N LYS A 559 -33.37 -0.66 -3.03
CA LYS A 559 -33.75 -2.04 -2.66
C LYS A 559 -32.54 -2.85 -2.20
N MET A 560 -31.43 -2.81 -2.95
CA MET A 560 -30.20 -3.50 -2.57
C MET A 560 -29.67 -3.00 -1.21
N MET A 561 -29.69 -1.68 -1.00
CA MET A 561 -29.31 -1.07 0.27
C MET A 561 -30.20 -1.52 1.44
N GLN A 562 -31.52 -1.65 1.22
CA GLN A 562 -32.44 -2.14 2.24
C GLN A 562 -32.13 -3.59 2.63
N GLU A 563 -31.98 -4.48 1.63
CA GLU A 563 -31.66 -5.89 1.87
C GLU A 563 -30.34 -6.08 2.64
N PHE A 564 -29.35 -5.23 2.36
CA PHE A 564 -28.11 -5.15 3.13
C PHE A 564 -28.36 -4.69 4.57
N TYR A 565 -29.04 -3.55 4.73
CA TYR A 565 -29.17 -2.88 6.02
C TYR A 565 -30.03 -3.66 7.02
N ASP A 566 -31.08 -4.34 6.55
CA ASP A 566 -31.98 -5.17 7.35
C ASP A 566 -31.26 -6.33 8.05
N GLN A 567 -30.15 -6.81 7.46
CA GLN A 567 -29.31 -7.83 8.08
C GLN A 567 -28.16 -7.22 8.88
N PHE A 568 -27.61 -6.11 8.39
CA PHE A 568 -26.42 -5.49 8.96
C PHE A 568 -26.71 -4.78 10.29
N HIS A 569 -27.66 -3.85 10.31
CA HIS A 569 -27.90 -2.98 11.45
C HIS A 569 -28.31 -3.73 12.73
N PRO A 570 -29.23 -4.73 12.68
CA PRO A 570 -29.57 -5.51 13.87
C PRO A 570 -28.36 -6.24 14.45
N ASN A 571 -27.49 -6.79 13.59
CA ASN A 571 -26.27 -7.46 14.04
C ASN A 571 -25.29 -6.47 14.71
N VAL A 572 -25.12 -5.26 14.16
CA VAL A 572 -24.32 -4.20 14.82
C VAL A 572 -24.85 -3.93 16.22
N LYS A 573 -26.17 -3.77 16.37
CA LYS A 573 -26.79 -3.46 17.67
C LYS A 573 -26.62 -4.59 18.68
N ASP A 574 -26.75 -5.83 18.24
CA ASP A 574 -26.52 -7.00 19.08
C ASP A 574 -25.06 -7.04 19.58
N VAL A 575 -24.09 -6.96 18.68
CA VAL A 575 -22.65 -6.99 19.02
C VAL A 575 -22.25 -5.79 19.89
N GLU A 576 -22.81 -4.62 19.60
CA GLU A 576 -22.63 -3.41 20.40
C GLU A 576 -23.01 -3.64 21.87
N ALA A 577 -24.17 -4.25 22.11
CA ALA A 577 -24.69 -4.53 23.44
C ALA A 577 -23.99 -5.71 24.12
N ASN A 578 -23.79 -6.81 23.38
CA ASN A 578 -23.54 -8.13 23.97
C ASN A 578 -22.09 -8.64 23.81
N ALA A 579 -21.33 -8.14 22.85
CA ALA A 579 -19.98 -8.66 22.63
C ALA A 579 -19.02 -8.26 23.76
N GLU A 580 -18.13 -9.16 24.14
CA GLU A 580 -17.07 -8.87 25.09
C GLU A 580 -15.98 -8.00 24.47
N ARG A 581 -15.16 -7.38 25.34
CA ARG A 581 -13.99 -6.63 24.88
C ARG A 581 -12.91 -7.61 24.46
N GLU A 582 -12.51 -7.54 23.20
CA GLU A 582 -11.44 -8.33 22.64
C GLU A 582 -10.10 -7.59 22.77
N SER A 583 -9.15 -8.23 23.44
CA SER A 583 -7.79 -7.70 23.61
C SER A 583 -6.72 -8.62 23.04
N GLY A 584 -7.13 -9.76 22.47
CA GLY A 584 -6.22 -10.82 22.05
C GLY A 584 -5.44 -11.40 23.23
N GLU A 585 -6.04 -11.43 24.43
CA GLU A 585 -5.33 -11.91 25.62
C GLU A 585 -5.00 -13.39 25.47
N ARG A 586 -3.72 -13.73 25.71
CA ARG A 586 -3.24 -15.10 25.77
C ARG A 586 -2.41 -15.31 27.01
N ILE A 587 -2.83 -16.26 27.84
CA ILE A 587 -2.07 -16.72 29.01
C ILE A 587 -0.98 -17.67 28.54
N LEU A 588 0.27 -17.36 28.87
CA LEU A 588 1.46 -18.12 28.45
C LEU A 588 1.91 -19.13 29.51
N GLY A 589 1.61 -18.88 30.79
CA GLY A 589 2.02 -19.71 31.91
C GLY A 589 2.13 -18.90 33.20
N THR A 590 3.07 -19.28 34.07
CA THR A 590 3.36 -18.58 35.33
C THR A 590 4.81 -18.12 35.38
N ASP A 591 5.05 -16.99 36.04
CA ASP A 591 6.40 -16.47 36.28
C ASP A 591 7.09 -17.32 37.37
N PRO A 592 8.26 -17.93 37.08
CA PRO A 592 8.98 -18.75 38.05
C PRO A 592 9.40 -18.02 39.33
N LYS A 593 9.53 -16.69 39.31
CA LYS A 593 9.98 -15.90 40.47
C LYS A 593 8.86 -15.56 41.44
N THR A 594 7.72 -15.14 40.90
CA THR A 594 6.58 -14.63 41.69
C THR A 594 5.42 -15.63 41.79
N GLY A 595 5.37 -16.65 40.93
CA GLY A 595 4.25 -17.58 40.80
C GLY A 595 3.02 -16.98 40.12
N LYS A 596 3.07 -15.70 39.72
CA LYS A 596 1.96 -14.98 39.11
C LYS A 596 1.74 -15.40 37.64
N PRO A 597 0.51 -15.29 37.09
CA PRO A 597 0.27 -15.59 35.69
C PRO A 597 1.00 -14.61 34.77
N VAL A 598 1.46 -15.11 33.62
CA VAL A 598 2.05 -14.31 32.54
C VAL A 598 1.11 -14.34 31.36
N SER A 599 0.70 -13.17 30.88
CA SER A 599 -0.15 -13.03 29.70
C SER A 599 0.40 -12.01 28.71
N VAL A 600 -0.04 -12.11 27.46
CA VAL A 600 0.20 -11.11 26.42
C VAL A 600 -1.13 -10.60 25.88
N ARG A 601 -1.22 -9.30 25.62
CA ARG A 601 -2.46 -8.66 25.16
C ARG A 601 -2.21 -7.32 24.49
N LEU A 602 -3.23 -6.82 23.80
CA LEU A 602 -3.21 -5.47 23.23
C LEU A 602 -3.50 -4.41 24.30
N GLY A 603 -2.47 -3.65 24.66
CA GLY A 603 -2.57 -2.49 25.53
C GLY A 603 -2.93 -1.19 24.80
N LYS A 604 -3.00 -0.09 25.57
CA LYS A 604 -3.24 1.26 25.02
C LYS A 604 -2.18 1.67 24.00
N PHE A 605 -0.92 1.32 24.28
CA PHE A 605 0.24 1.75 23.50
C PHE A 605 0.74 0.71 22.48
N GLY A 606 0.17 -0.48 22.47
CA GLY A 606 0.58 -1.57 21.60
C GLY A 606 0.53 -2.92 22.30
N PRO A 607 1.01 -3.97 21.63
CA PRO A 607 1.20 -5.30 22.20
C PRO A 607 2.11 -5.26 23.42
N MET A 608 1.72 -5.97 24.49
CA MET A 608 2.48 -6.00 25.74
C MET A 608 2.30 -7.32 26.46
N ALA A 609 3.35 -7.72 27.19
CA ALA A 609 3.33 -8.76 28.18
C ALA A 609 2.95 -8.18 29.56
N GLN A 610 2.33 -9.01 30.39
CA GLN A 610 1.90 -8.71 31.74
C GLN A 610 2.26 -9.86 32.68
N ILE A 611 2.82 -9.54 33.85
CA ILE A 611 2.93 -10.47 34.99
C ILE A 611 1.92 -10.03 36.05
N GLY A 612 1.12 -10.96 36.56
CA GLY A 612 0.03 -10.70 37.53
C GLY A 612 -1.33 -10.51 36.86
N ASP A 613 -2.40 -10.69 37.61
CA ASP A 613 -3.78 -10.55 37.13
C ASP A 613 -4.19 -9.07 36.97
N ALA A 614 -5.33 -8.84 36.32
CA ALA A 614 -5.87 -7.50 36.11
C ALA A 614 -6.11 -6.73 37.43
N ASP A 615 -6.45 -7.45 38.50
CA ASP A 615 -6.74 -6.92 39.83
C ASP A 615 -5.54 -6.93 40.79
N ASP A 616 -4.37 -7.36 40.33
CA ASP A 616 -3.14 -7.36 41.13
C ASP A 616 -2.59 -5.92 41.24
N ASP A 617 -2.27 -5.51 42.47
CA ASP A 617 -1.67 -4.21 42.80
C ASP A 617 -0.21 -4.11 42.34
N GLU A 618 0.49 -5.24 42.24
CA GLU A 618 1.90 -5.34 41.83
C GLU A 618 2.07 -5.99 40.45
N LYS A 619 1.14 -5.73 39.53
CA LYS A 619 1.28 -6.17 38.14
C LYS A 619 2.39 -5.42 37.41
N GLN A 620 3.14 -6.15 36.59
CA GLN A 620 4.22 -5.61 35.78
C GLN A 620 3.85 -5.66 34.30
N PHE A 621 4.40 -4.72 33.52
CA PHE A 621 4.17 -4.63 32.09
C PHE A 621 5.46 -4.47 31.32
N ALA A 622 5.55 -5.13 30.17
CA ALA A 622 6.64 -4.94 29.23
C ALA A 622 6.10 -4.91 27.79
N SER A 623 6.58 -3.98 26.97
CA SER A 623 6.18 -3.92 25.55
C SER A 623 6.86 -5.04 24.77
N LEU A 624 6.12 -5.68 23.86
CA LEU A 624 6.71 -6.62 22.91
C LEU A 624 7.69 -5.91 21.99
N MET A 625 8.68 -6.64 21.51
CA MET A 625 9.60 -6.18 20.46
C MET A 625 8.90 -6.17 19.10
N ALA A 626 9.51 -5.51 18.11
CA ALA A 626 8.88 -5.30 16.79
C ALA A 626 8.74 -6.61 15.98
N ASP A 627 9.58 -7.60 16.25
CA ASP A 627 9.60 -8.93 15.64
C ASP A 627 8.74 -9.95 16.40
N GLN A 628 8.16 -9.57 17.54
CA GLN A 628 7.33 -10.42 18.37
C GLN A 628 5.84 -10.16 18.12
N ASN A 629 5.02 -11.22 18.24
CA ASN A 629 3.58 -11.15 18.04
C ASN A 629 2.84 -11.86 19.19
N ILE A 630 1.68 -11.31 19.60
CA ILE A 630 0.84 -11.86 20.67
C ILE A 630 0.45 -13.32 20.38
N GLY A 631 0.25 -13.65 19.11
CA GLY A 631 -0.18 -14.95 18.62
C GLY A 631 0.90 -16.04 18.61
N ASN A 632 2.19 -15.73 18.77
CA ASN A 632 3.25 -16.74 18.69
C ASN A 632 4.35 -16.64 19.77
N ILE A 633 4.46 -15.52 20.49
CA ILE A 633 5.48 -15.32 21.54
C ILE A 633 5.43 -16.38 22.66
N THR A 634 6.56 -16.98 22.97
CA THR A 634 6.68 -17.99 24.02
C THR A 634 6.72 -17.37 25.43
N LEU A 635 6.48 -18.19 26.47
CA LEU A 635 6.62 -17.75 27.86
C LEU A 635 8.03 -17.23 28.15
N GLU A 636 9.06 -17.90 27.63
CA GLU A 636 10.46 -17.53 27.80
C GLU A 636 10.77 -16.16 27.19
N GLU A 637 10.37 -15.94 25.95
CA GLU A 637 10.52 -14.66 25.26
C GLU A 637 9.78 -13.53 25.99
N ALA A 638 8.57 -13.80 26.48
CA ALA A 638 7.79 -12.82 27.25
C ALA A 638 8.46 -12.46 28.58
N LEU A 639 9.02 -13.44 29.30
CA LEU A 639 9.75 -13.20 30.55
C LEU A 639 11.03 -12.39 30.33
N ASN A 640 11.72 -12.58 29.20
CA ASN A 640 12.91 -11.81 28.84
C ASN A 640 12.63 -10.30 28.71
N LEU A 641 11.41 -9.91 28.33
CA LEU A 641 11.01 -8.49 28.25
C LEU A 641 11.05 -7.79 29.61
N PHE A 642 10.86 -8.53 30.71
CA PHE A 642 10.88 -8.00 32.08
C PHE A 642 12.30 -7.87 32.67
N LEU A 643 13.32 -8.25 31.91
CA LEU A 643 14.72 -7.96 32.25
C LEU A 643 15.09 -6.50 31.97
N LEU A 644 14.21 -5.75 31.28
CA LEU A 644 14.35 -4.33 30.99
C LEU A 644 13.51 -3.48 31.97
N PRO A 645 13.99 -2.29 32.39
CA PRO A 645 15.27 -1.66 32.02
C PRO A 645 16.49 -2.38 32.61
N LYS A 646 17.51 -2.61 31.76
CA LYS A 646 18.81 -3.18 32.14
C LYS A 646 19.77 -2.04 32.43
N LYS A 647 20.13 -1.86 33.70
CA LYS A 647 21.17 -0.89 34.10
C LYS A 647 22.54 -1.38 33.65
N LEU A 648 23.30 -0.52 32.97
CA LEU A 648 24.63 -0.83 32.46
C LEU A 648 25.76 -0.22 33.29
N GLY A 649 25.50 0.93 33.94
CA GLY A 649 26.46 1.63 34.80
C GLY A 649 26.31 3.14 34.73
N ASP A 650 27.26 3.87 35.31
CA ASP A 650 27.31 5.33 35.29
C ASP A 650 28.37 5.83 34.31
N TYR A 651 28.00 6.78 33.45
CA TYR A 651 28.91 7.41 32.48
C TYR A 651 28.83 8.93 32.59
N LYS A 652 29.97 9.63 32.69
CA LYS A 652 30.03 11.10 32.87
C LYS A 652 29.06 11.66 33.95
N GLY A 653 28.80 10.90 35.01
CA GLY A 653 27.93 11.30 36.13
C GLY A 653 26.42 11.10 35.92
N GLU A 654 26.00 10.46 34.83
CA GLU A 654 24.61 10.13 34.53
C GLU A 654 24.45 8.61 34.33
N GLU A 655 23.30 8.08 34.75
CA GLU A 655 23.00 6.64 34.65
C GLU A 655 22.76 6.24 33.19
N VAL A 656 23.35 5.10 32.80
CA VAL A 656 23.13 4.44 31.50
C VAL A 656 22.30 3.18 31.70
N GLU A 657 21.15 3.11 31.05
CA GLU A 657 20.32 1.92 31.01
C GLU A 657 19.83 1.64 29.58
N VAL A 658 19.50 0.38 29.31
CA VAL A 658 18.84 -0.04 28.08
C VAL A 658 17.41 -0.41 28.42
N ASN A 659 16.46 0.05 27.61
CA ASN A 659 15.05 -0.17 27.85
C ASN A 659 14.29 -0.32 26.52
N ASN A 660 13.08 -0.88 26.57
CA ASN A 660 12.18 -0.95 25.42
C ASN A 660 11.01 0.03 25.58
N GLY A 661 10.90 0.98 24.65
CA GLY A 661 9.89 2.04 24.70
C GLY A 661 8.85 1.92 23.59
N ARG A 662 7.93 2.88 23.56
CA ARG A 662 6.86 2.96 22.53
C ARG A 662 7.38 2.92 21.08
N PHE A 663 8.58 3.43 20.85
CA PHE A 663 9.18 3.55 19.51
C PHE A 663 10.27 2.49 19.25
N GLY A 664 10.38 1.49 20.12
CA GLY A 664 11.42 0.46 20.07
C GLY A 664 12.47 0.59 21.18
N PRO A 665 13.49 -0.27 21.17
CA PRO A 665 14.55 -0.29 22.16
C PRO A 665 15.44 0.95 22.07
N TYR A 666 15.89 1.45 23.22
CA TYR A 666 16.76 2.62 23.33
C TYR A 666 17.73 2.51 24.51
N VAL A 667 18.87 3.19 24.39
CA VAL A 667 19.74 3.54 25.51
C VAL A 667 19.25 4.85 26.11
N ARG A 668 18.97 4.87 27.41
CA ARG A 668 18.74 6.09 28.19
C ARG A 668 20.06 6.53 28.81
N PHE A 669 20.42 7.79 28.60
CA PHE A 669 21.56 8.42 29.24
C PHE A 669 21.15 9.78 29.79
N GLY A 670 20.93 9.87 31.10
CA GLY A 670 20.31 11.05 31.73
C GLY A 670 18.93 11.36 31.12
N LYS A 671 18.83 12.50 30.40
CA LYS A 671 17.63 12.92 29.65
C LYS A 671 17.64 12.51 28.16
N MET A 672 18.74 11.92 27.68
CA MET A 672 18.89 11.52 26.28
C MET A 672 18.32 10.12 26.06
N PHE A 673 17.59 9.96 24.95
CA PHE A 673 17.01 8.70 24.48
C PHE A 673 17.62 8.41 23.12
N ILE A 674 18.43 7.35 23.04
CA ILE A 674 19.17 6.97 21.84
C ILE A 674 18.61 5.65 21.36
N SER A 675 17.84 5.67 20.27
CA SER A 675 17.29 4.44 19.68
C SER A 675 18.40 3.47 19.30
N LEU A 676 18.23 2.20 19.61
CA LEU A 676 19.16 1.17 19.14
C LEU A 676 19.08 1.05 17.61
N PRO A 677 20.19 0.73 16.95
CA PRO A 677 20.19 0.31 15.55
C PRO A 677 19.26 -0.89 15.32
N LYS A 678 18.72 -1.01 14.11
CA LYS A 678 17.81 -2.11 13.77
C LYS A 678 18.52 -3.45 13.88
N GLY A 679 17.87 -4.42 14.53
CA GLY A 679 18.37 -5.78 14.71
C GLY A 679 19.30 -5.97 15.91
N GLU A 680 19.64 -4.92 16.66
CA GLU A 680 20.34 -5.08 17.94
C GLU A 680 19.34 -5.46 19.05
N ASP A 681 19.58 -6.60 19.71
CA ASP A 681 18.79 -7.02 20.87
C ASP A 681 19.16 -6.15 22.09
N PRO A 682 18.18 -5.47 22.73
CA PRO A 682 18.44 -4.67 23.94
C PRO A 682 19.08 -5.45 25.09
N LEU A 683 18.88 -6.77 25.17
CA LEU A 683 19.47 -7.61 26.19
C LEU A 683 20.97 -7.86 25.96
N ASP A 684 21.42 -7.83 24.71
CA ASP A 684 22.83 -8.04 24.32
C ASP A 684 23.67 -6.76 24.38
N VAL A 685 23.03 -5.59 24.51
CA VAL A 685 23.76 -4.32 24.60
C VAL A 685 24.67 -4.30 25.83
N THR A 686 25.95 -4.06 25.58
CA THR A 686 27.01 -3.90 26.58
C THR A 686 27.20 -2.44 26.96
N PHE A 687 27.86 -2.19 28.10
CA PHE A 687 28.16 -0.83 28.54
C PHE A 687 29.04 -0.07 27.55
N ASP A 688 29.98 -0.74 26.90
CA ASP A 688 30.85 -0.11 25.90
C ASP A 688 30.07 0.22 24.61
N ARG A 689 29.21 -0.68 24.14
CA ARG A 689 28.32 -0.39 23.01
C ARG A 689 27.40 0.80 23.29
N ALA A 690 26.86 0.89 24.51
CA ALA A 690 26.05 2.03 24.93
C ALA A 690 26.86 3.34 24.92
N LYS A 691 28.13 3.34 25.34
CA LYS A 691 29.01 4.52 25.26
C LYS A 691 29.28 4.95 23.82
N GLU A 692 29.46 4.00 22.89
CA GLU A 692 29.60 4.29 21.47
C GLU A 692 28.37 5.01 20.94
N LEU A 693 27.17 4.47 21.20
CA LEU A 693 25.90 5.08 20.78
C LEU A 693 25.69 6.49 21.40
N ILE A 694 26.10 6.67 22.66
CA ILE A 694 26.10 7.98 23.33
C ILE A 694 27.05 8.94 22.62
N ALA A 695 28.28 8.52 22.33
CA ALA A 695 29.28 9.36 21.66
C ALA A 695 28.86 9.73 20.23
N GLU A 696 28.33 8.79 19.47
CA GLU A 696 27.74 9.02 18.14
C GLU A 696 26.62 10.06 18.22
N LYS A 697 25.73 9.94 19.22
CA LYS A 697 24.65 10.90 19.42
C LYS A 697 25.16 12.27 19.83
N GLU A 698 26.10 12.35 20.77
CA GLU A 698 26.74 13.61 21.18
C GLU A 698 27.44 14.29 20.00
N GLN A 699 28.10 13.52 19.13
CA GLN A 699 28.74 14.04 17.92
C GLN A 699 27.70 14.52 16.90
N ALA A 700 26.60 13.79 16.73
CA ALA A 700 25.51 14.19 15.84
C ALA A 700 24.80 15.47 16.34
N ASP A 701 24.66 15.62 17.66
CA ASP A 701 24.06 16.80 18.29
C ASP A 701 25.08 17.92 18.56
N ALA A 702 26.35 17.71 18.22
CA ALA A 702 27.40 18.71 18.38
C ALA A 702 27.10 19.95 17.52
N PRO A 703 27.36 21.17 18.03
CA PRO A 703 27.20 22.37 17.22
C PRO A 703 28.15 22.34 16.02
N ILE A 704 27.60 22.51 14.82
CA ILE A 704 28.38 22.69 13.58
C ILE A 704 28.85 24.13 13.38
N GLY A 705 28.41 25.02 14.25
CA GLY A 705 28.75 26.44 14.25
C GLY A 705 27.97 27.18 15.33
N THR A 706 28.19 28.48 15.42
CA THR A 706 27.45 29.37 16.32
C THR A 706 26.90 30.55 15.54
N TYR A 707 25.72 31.03 15.89
CA TYR A 707 25.20 32.29 15.36
C TYR A 707 24.57 33.08 16.50
N LYS A 708 24.98 34.34 16.65
CA LYS A 708 24.60 35.20 17.78
C LYS A 708 24.76 34.52 19.16
N ASN A 709 25.91 33.86 19.36
CA ASN A 709 26.27 33.12 20.58
C ASN A 709 25.40 31.90 20.92
N GLU A 710 24.49 31.51 20.02
CA GLU A 710 23.67 30.32 20.16
C GLU A 710 24.19 29.20 19.23
N PRO A 711 24.25 27.94 19.69
CA PRO A 711 24.75 26.83 18.90
C PRO A 711 23.82 26.47 17.73
N VAL A 712 24.41 26.00 16.64
CA VAL A 712 23.69 25.52 15.45
C VAL A 712 23.93 24.02 15.31
N GLN A 713 22.87 23.23 15.27
CA GLN A 713 22.94 21.77 15.08
C GLN A 713 22.49 21.40 13.66
N LYS A 714 23.00 20.32 13.07
CA LYS A 714 22.47 19.78 11.80
C LYS A 714 21.67 18.50 12.02
N GLY A 715 20.71 18.22 11.13
CA GLY A 715 19.92 16.99 11.17
C GLY A 715 19.20 16.71 9.86
N VAL A 716 18.60 15.53 9.74
CA VAL A 716 17.80 15.13 8.58
C VAL A 716 16.39 14.77 9.05
N GLY A 717 15.38 15.44 8.49
CA GLY A 717 13.99 15.23 8.82
C GLY A 717 13.18 14.68 7.64
N ARG A 718 11.87 14.49 7.85
CA ARG A 718 10.92 14.05 6.80
C ARG A 718 10.89 14.92 5.53
N PHE A 719 11.46 16.13 5.59
CA PHE A 719 11.51 17.09 4.48
C PHE A 719 12.94 17.32 3.96
N GLY A 720 13.89 16.45 4.32
CA GLY A 720 15.30 16.57 3.93
C GLY A 720 16.20 17.17 5.01
N PRO A 721 17.45 17.52 4.66
CA PRO A 721 18.43 18.07 5.60
C PRO A 721 18.03 19.46 6.12
N PHE A 722 18.35 19.73 7.38
CA PHE A 722 18.08 21.00 8.05
C PHE A 722 19.20 21.37 9.04
N ILE A 723 19.31 22.66 9.36
CA ILE A 723 20.01 23.15 10.54
C ILE A 723 19.00 23.66 11.58
N LYS A 724 19.31 23.51 12.85
CA LYS A 724 18.51 23.95 13.99
C LYS A 724 19.27 25.00 14.77
N TRP A 725 18.67 26.17 14.94
CA TRP A 725 19.25 27.29 15.69
C TRP A 725 18.16 28.00 16.48
N ASN A 726 18.38 28.22 17.79
CA ASN A 726 17.43 28.88 18.70
C ASN A 726 15.97 28.36 18.57
N GLY A 727 15.80 27.04 18.50
CA GLY A 727 14.51 26.38 18.32
C GLY A 727 13.91 26.43 16.90
N MET A 728 14.50 27.19 15.96
CA MET A 728 14.07 27.23 14.57
C MET A 728 14.71 26.12 13.74
N PHE A 729 13.92 25.51 12.86
CA PHE A 729 14.37 24.55 11.86
C PHE A 729 14.48 25.24 10.49
N ILE A 730 15.66 25.17 9.89
CA ILE A 730 16.01 25.82 8.63
C ILE A 730 16.40 24.73 7.63
N ASN A 731 15.60 24.53 6.59
CA ASN A 731 15.90 23.53 5.56
C ASN A 731 17.16 23.93 4.76
N VAL A 732 18.05 22.98 4.55
CA VAL A 732 19.23 23.14 3.72
C VAL A 732 18.89 22.70 2.31
N SER A 733 18.98 23.61 1.34
CA SER A 733 18.72 23.27 -0.07
C SER A 733 19.90 22.50 -0.68
N LYS A 734 19.68 21.82 -1.81
CA LYS A 734 20.74 21.10 -2.55
C LYS A 734 21.88 21.98 -3.07
N LYS A 735 21.75 23.33 -2.99
CA LYS A 735 22.83 24.29 -3.32
C LYS A 735 24.02 24.13 -2.36
N TYR A 736 23.78 23.72 -1.12
CA TYR A 736 24.80 23.60 -0.09
C TYR A 736 25.25 22.15 0.07
N ASN A 737 26.54 21.97 0.37
CA ASN A 737 27.04 20.67 0.80
C ASN A 737 26.67 20.46 2.28
N PHE A 738 25.61 19.70 2.52
CA PHE A 738 25.09 19.48 3.88
C PHE A 738 26.10 18.83 4.84
N ASP A 739 26.99 17.98 4.31
CA ASP A 739 27.97 17.29 5.14
C ASP A 739 29.09 18.24 5.59
N ASN A 740 29.37 19.28 4.79
CA ASN A 740 30.45 20.24 4.99
C ASN A 740 29.96 21.69 4.87
N LEU A 741 29.05 22.11 5.75
CA LEU A 741 28.58 23.49 5.82
C LEU A 741 29.64 24.38 6.47
N SER A 742 30.00 25.48 5.79
CA SER A 742 30.86 26.52 6.36
C SER A 742 30.08 27.43 7.32
N GLN A 743 30.79 28.15 8.19
CA GLN A 743 30.19 29.14 9.09
C GLN A 743 29.47 30.27 8.32
N SER A 744 29.93 30.61 7.11
CA SER A 744 29.24 31.53 6.21
C SER A 744 27.93 30.94 5.68
N ASP A 745 27.90 29.66 5.28
CA ASP A 745 26.67 29.00 4.82
C ASP A 745 25.63 28.96 5.93
N ILE A 746 26.05 28.64 7.16
CA ILE A 746 25.20 28.63 8.35
C ILE A 746 24.59 30.02 8.58
N THR A 747 25.41 31.06 8.48
CA THR A 747 24.99 32.45 8.66
C THR A 747 23.98 32.85 7.59
N GLU A 748 24.27 32.61 6.30
CA GLU A 748 23.37 32.88 5.17
C GLU A 748 22.04 32.16 5.35
N LEU A 749 22.05 30.85 5.68
CA LEU A 749 20.85 30.05 5.88
C LEU A 749 19.98 30.59 7.04
N ILE A 750 20.60 31.00 8.15
CA ILE A 750 19.89 31.56 9.31
C ILE A 750 19.34 32.95 8.97
N GLU A 751 20.13 33.81 8.33
CA GLU A 751 19.72 35.17 7.96
C GLU A 751 18.60 35.18 6.93
N ASP A 752 18.69 34.33 5.91
CA ASP A 752 17.61 34.10 4.94
C ASP A 752 16.32 33.66 5.64
N LYS A 753 16.44 32.80 6.64
CA LYS A 753 15.29 32.34 7.41
C LYS A 753 14.72 33.47 8.26
N LEU A 754 15.56 34.22 8.97
CA LEU A 754 15.16 35.37 9.77
C LEU A 754 14.46 36.43 8.89
N GLN A 755 15.04 36.76 7.74
CA GLN A 755 14.44 37.68 6.78
C GLN A 755 13.09 37.17 6.29
N LYS A 756 12.97 35.86 5.96
CA LYS A 756 11.67 35.26 5.61
C LYS A 756 10.65 35.32 6.75
N GLU A 757 11.07 35.20 8.01
CA GLU A 757 10.16 35.37 9.15
C GLU A 757 9.78 36.84 9.38
N ILE A 758 10.66 37.79 9.07
CA ILE A 758 10.36 39.23 9.05
C ILE A 758 9.36 39.55 7.92
N ASP A 759 9.61 39.09 6.69
CA ASP A 759 8.77 39.34 5.51
C ASP A 759 7.37 38.73 5.60
N LYS A 760 7.21 37.74 6.49
CA LYS A 760 5.90 37.18 6.83
C LYS A 760 5.09 38.11 7.70
N VAL A 761 5.71 38.95 8.52
CA VAL A 761 4.97 39.86 9.40
C VAL A 761 4.29 40.90 8.54
N ILE A 762 2.98 41.01 8.73
CA ILE A 762 2.15 42.03 8.08
C ILE A 762 1.94 43.17 9.07
N HIS A 763 1.55 42.85 10.30
CA HIS A 763 1.39 43.79 11.41
C HIS A 763 2.00 43.20 12.68
N ASN A 764 2.67 44.02 13.47
CA ASN A 764 3.21 43.64 14.78
C ASN A 764 2.92 44.75 15.78
N TRP A 765 1.94 44.52 16.65
CA TRP A 765 1.57 45.44 17.73
C TRP A 765 2.14 44.88 19.03
N GLU A 766 3.39 45.25 19.32
CA GLU A 766 4.18 44.69 20.42
C GLU A 766 3.56 45.01 21.79
N GLU A 767 3.06 46.23 22.00
CA GLU A 767 2.40 46.63 23.26
C GLU A 767 1.16 45.80 23.59
N ASP A 768 0.48 45.27 22.57
CA ASP A 768 -0.70 44.44 22.71
C ASP A 768 -0.42 42.93 22.67
N GLY A 769 0.83 42.55 22.38
CA GLY A 769 1.24 41.17 22.14
C GLY A 769 0.53 40.52 20.96
N ILE A 770 0.15 41.30 19.94
CA ILE A 770 -0.60 40.83 18.76
C ILE A 770 0.30 40.86 17.53
N ARG A 771 0.38 39.74 16.81
CA ARG A 771 1.13 39.62 15.55
C ARG A 771 0.28 39.02 14.44
N VAL A 772 0.31 39.64 13.26
CA VAL A 772 -0.36 39.18 12.04
C VAL A 772 0.69 38.76 11.02
N GLU A 773 0.63 37.52 10.54
CA GLU A 773 1.66 36.93 9.69
C GLU A 773 1.06 36.24 8.45
N LYS A 774 1.78 36.26 7.33
CA LYS A 774 1.49 35.46 6.14
C LYS A 774 1.65 33.98 6.45
N ALA A 775 0.66 33.19 6.08
CA ALA A 775 0.64 31.73 6.16
C ALA A 775 0.74 31.07 4.78
N ARG A 776 0.70 29.73 4.74
CA ARG A 776 0.76 28.97 3.48
C ARG A 776 -0.46 29.25 2.61
N TRP A 777 -0.27 29.17 1.30
CA TRP A 777 -1.33 29.31 0.29
C TRP A 777 -2.07 30.66 0.30
N GLY A 778 -1.34 31.74 0.60
CA GLY A 778 -1.88 33.11 0.56
C GLY A 778 -2.82 33.48 1.71
N ARG A 779 -2.88 32.66 2.76
CA ARG A 779 -3.63 32.96 4.00
C ARG A 779 -2.82 33.85 4.93
N SER A 780 -3.46 34.37 5.97
CA SER A 780 -2.79 35.09 7.06
C SER A 780 -3.23 34.56 8.42
N VAL A 781 -2.46 34.81 9.48
CA VAL A 781 -2.73 34.31 10.82
C VAL A 781 -2.51 35.43 11.83
N ILE A 782 -3.46 35.59 12.75
CA ILE A 782 -3.33 36.44 13.94
C ILE A 782 -2.89 35.57 15.11
N THR A 783 -1.93 36.05 15.90
CA THR A 783 -1.47 35.42 17.14
C THR A 783 -1.48 36.40 18.30
N LYS A 784 -1.95 35.96 19.47
CA LYS A 784 -1.84 36.65 20.78
C LYS A 784 -1.68 35.63 21.89
N GLY A 785 -0.48 35.47 22.44
CA GLY A 785 -0.17 34.42 23.43
C GLY A 785 -0.49 33.01 22.89
N LYS A 786 -1.42 32.29 23.55
CA LYS A 786 -1.89 30.96 23.10
C LYS A 786 -3.00 31.00 22.05
N VAL A 787 -3.57 32.18 21.77
CA VAL A 787 -4.67 32.34 20.80
C VAL A 787 -4.09 32.48 19.41
N LYS A 788 -4.55 31.62 18.48
CA LYS A 788 -4.18 31.63 17.06
C LYS A 788 -5.44 31.64 16.21
N ILE A 789 -5.55 32.58 15.27
CA ILE A 789 -6.69 32.74 14.37
C ILE A 789 -6.19 32.70 12.94
N GLU A 790 -6.64 31.71 12.17
CA GLU A 790 -6.36 31.65 10.73
C GLU A 790 -7.38 32.49 9.97
N LEU A 791 -6.88 33.38 9.13
CA LEU A 791 -7.67 34.21 8.23
C LEU A 791 -7.72 33.54 6.85
N SER A 792 -8.89 33.61 6.20
CA SER A 792 -9.01 33.16 4.81
C SER A 792 -8.08 33.96 3.89
N LYS A 793 -7.74 33.37 2.74
CA LYS A 793 -6.99 34.03 1.65
C LYS A 793 -7.73 35.24 1.07
N ASP A 794 -9.04 35.33 1.29
CA ASP A 794 -9.89 36.42 0.80
C ASP A 794 -9.83 37.66 1.71
N VAL A 795 -9.22 37.54 2.89
CA VAL A 795 -9.01 38.65 3.82
C VAL A 795 -7.68 39.31 3.51
N ASP A 796 -7.72 40.57 3.08
CA ASP A 796 -6.53 41.39 2.90
C ASP A 796 -5.97 41.81 4.27
N ALA A 797 -5.09 40.98 4.81
CA ALA A 797 -4.50 41.19 6.12
C ALA A 797 -3.64 42.46 6.21
N THR A 798 -3.23 43.06 5.08
CA THR A 798 -2.46 44.31 5.08
C THR A 798 -3.30 45.51 5.52
N LYS A 799 -4.63 45.43 5.38
CA LYS A 799 -5.56 46.52 5.73
C LYS A 799 -6.15 46.39 7.13
N LEU A 800 -5.84 45.31 7.85
CA LEU A 800 -6.38 45.10 9.19
C LEU A 800 -5.85 46.13 10.17
N THR A 801 -6.77 46.75 10.90
CA THR A 801 -6.47 47.65 12.02
C THR A 801 -6.34 46.88 13.34
N LEU A 802 -5.68 47.50 14.32
CA LEU A 802 -5.50 46.91 15.64
C LEU A 802 -6.84 46.59 16.32
N ASP A 803 -7.83 47.46 16.19
CA ASP A 803 -9.15 47.30 16.83
C ASP A 803 -9.93 46.14 16.20
N GLU A 804 -9.93 46.00 14.88
CA GLU A 804 -10.55 44.85 14.19
C GLU A 804 -9.90 43.52 14.62
N VAL A 805 -8.58 43.52 14.79
CA VAL A 805 -7.85 42.33 15.24
C VAL A 805 -8.15 42.00 16.71
N LYS A 806 -8.26 43.01 17.58
CA LYS A 806 -8.68 42.84 18.98
C LYS A 806 -10.10 42.25 19.07
N ASP A 807 -11.04 42.75 18.26
CA ASP A 807 -12.40 42.23 18.15
C ASP A 807 -12.45 40.77 17.70
N MET A 808 -11.62 40.41 16.71
CA MET A 808 -11.52 39.01 16.24
C MET A 808 -10.97 38.08 17.32
N ILE A 809 -10.03 38.56 18.15
CA ILE A 809 -9.48 37.81 19.28
C ILE A 809 -10.53 37.64 20.38
N GLU A 810 -11.27 38.69 20.71
CA GLU A 810 -12.29 38.67 21.76
C GLU A 810 -13.46 37.73 21.40
N LYS A 811 -13.89 37.72 20.14
CA LYS A 811 -14.92 36.78 19.61
C LYS A 811 -14.50 35.30 19.69
N LYS A 812 -13.20 35.02 19.78
CA LYS A 812 -12.66 33.65 19.89
C LYS A 812 -12.29 33.26 21.32
N ALA A 813 -12.34 34.18 22.28
CA ALA A 813 -12.15 33.88 23.68
C ALA A 813 -13.33 33.03 24.21
N PRO A 814 -13.09 32.01 25.07
CA PRO A 814 -14.18 31.23 25.64
C PRO A 814 -15.11 32.15 26.43
N ALA A 815 -16.43 32.03 26.23
CA ALA A 815 -17.43 32.80 26.95
C ALA A 815 -17.14 32.78 28.45
N LYS A 816 -17.04 33.97 29.08
CA LYS A 816 -16.93 34.10 30.54
C LYS A 816 -18.04 33.25 31.17
N LYS A 817 -17.65 32.20 31.92
CA LYS A 817 -18.57 31.45 32.78
C LYS A 817 -19.27 32.46 33.70
N THR A 818 -20.56 32.67 33.50
CA THR A 818 -21.44 33.23 34.52
C THR A 818 -21.30 32.35 35.77
N ALA A 819 -20.90 32.96 36.88
CA ALA A 819 -20.80 32.26 38.15
C ALA A 819 -22.15 31.61 38.48
N ALA A 820 -22.18 30.28 38.50
CA ALA A 820 -23.35 29.54 38.93
C ALA A 820 -23.69 29.94 40.37
N LYS A 821 -24.92 30.43 40.57
CA LYS A 821 -25.53 30.58 41.90
C LYS A 821 -25.35 29.27 42.66
N LYS A 822 -24.65 29.33 43.80
CA LYS A 822 -24.61 28.25 44.79
C LYS A 822 -26.05 27.81 45.09
N THR A 823 -26.41 26.61 44.66
CA THR A 823 -27.58 25.91 45.17
C THR A 823 -27.30 25.52 46.62
N THR A 824 -28.11 26.05 47.52
CA THR A 824 -28.12 25.70 48.95
C THR A 824 -28.36 24.21 49.13
N ALA A 825 -27.51 23.59 49.95
CA ALA A 825 -27.61 22.19 50.33
C ALA A 825 -28.99 21.85 50.91
N ALA A 826 -29.67 20.87 50.31
CA ALA A 826 -30.85 20.26 50.89
C ALA A 826 -30.44 19.43 52.12
N LYS A 827 -31.05 19.75 53.27
CA LYS A 827 -30.92 19.02 54.53
C LYS A 827 -31.37 17.57 54.35
N LYS A 828 -30.51 16.63 54.77
CA LYS A 828 -30.85 15.22 55.07
C LYS A 828 -32.07 15.14 56.00
N PRO A 829 -33.09 14.30 55.69
CA PRO A 829 -34.09 13.93 56.68
C PRO A 829 -33.50 12.97 57.72
N ALA A 830 -33.82 13.23 58.98
CA ALA A 830 -33.38 12.45 60.13
C ALA A 830 -33.99 11.04 60.14
N ALA A 831 -33.17 10.07 60.55
CA ALA A 831 -33.56 8.69 60.77
C ALA A 831 -34.61 8.56 61.89
N LYS A 832 -35.73 7.88 61.62
CA LYS A 832 -36.62 7.34 62.65
C LYS A 832 -36.16 5.94 63.02
N LYS A 833 -35.73 5.79 64.28
CA LYS A 833 -35.68 4.51 65.02
C LYS A 833 -37.10 4.01 65.33
N THR A 834 -37.16 2.70 65.59
CA THR A 834 -38.11 1.84 66.33
C THR A 834 -38.76 0.80 65.43
N THR A 835 -38.84 -0.49 65.72
CA THR A 835 -38.50 -1.33 66.89
C THR A 835 -38.70 -2.78 66.43
N ALA A 836 -37.90 -3.71 66.94
CA ALA A 836 -38.18 -5.14 66.82
C ALA A 836 -39.34 -5.56 67.73
N LYS A 837 -40.22 -6.46 67.26
CA LYS A 837 -40.68 -7.64 68.05
C LYS A 837 -41.53 -8.63 67.24
N LYS A 838 -41.04 -9.88 67.24
CA LYS A 838 -41.72 -11.19 67.46
C LYS A 838 -43.10 -11.45 66.84
N LYS A 839 -43.23 -12.50 66.03
CA LYS A 839 -43.28 -13.91 66.46
C LYS A 839 -42.81 -14.81 65.33
#